data_AF-A0A3A3EJW3-F1
#
_entry.id   AF-A0A3A3EJW3-F1
#
_cell.length_a   1.000
_cell.length_b   1.000
_cell.length_c   1.000
_cell.angle_alpha   90.00
_cell.angle_beta   90.00
_cell.angle_gamma   90.00
#
_symmetry.space_group_name_H-M   'P 1'
#
loop_
_entity.id
_entity.type
_entity.pdbx_description
1 polymer ?
#
loop_
_entity_poly.entity_id
_entity_poly.type
_entity_poly.pdbx_seq_one_letter_code
_entity_poly.pdbx_strand_id
1 'polypeptide(L)'
;MARYRIGKFAIDESRCLISSQDYEQIVEPKVMDVLHTLYLNKGEVVSQEVIFAKVWPNATYNPSSVQRCIALLRKALQEDAKNPQYIITHPKRGYSLEKVTQGQSKKLKAQNLGLLFFLLVSLIAIAWQLIPKQQDTAHFTQLMPLTSSELNEANLSLSHSGKYLAFVRGDKGSQQIWLKELATEREVRLTEDAASYYALGWSTSDNAIAFVKSTEQKQHLNTISIDLSKFQPLEQATVSVFDDTVVTSHHIDWHADKLYYIEKDKRYNDTRLVSLNLESKQKEHLLAATQQDWLLVNALSKDGRKVAMGIEAGQNKYRIDVLDLASKKIQTIAIIENGIQGLSWHPNNQALLISQRNQLVNLDLDGEQQLISFNNYQIIRDAQYTPDGEAILMELVNVDVDIVSQTRANPDNLTKLVDTSSIDFLPVFSPDSTKFVFESHRFGLKQLFLYDNGKQTRIFANPDNHELFGIVWSQDARQVYTASKDSLFKIDLSSGTYETIPHANHSFYLREMYHNQDAILVSYRAEDGQTFHPAKLDLTSLTLTPFTGSGKRLSCYGMDLDEQDQIYFSNSNEVFRVNGRGDTETVWQAANNDIIGISVSNQQLAITMEHADTISFQRIDLATAATESWQLTQPKQHMLINSAHDLTEFLYLTEPNRTRKLVKLL
;
A
#
# COMPACT_ATOMS: atom_id res chain seq x y z
N MET A 1 -19.46 35.68 -5.05
CA MET A 1 -20.78 35.20 -4.59
C MET A 1 -21.86 36.02 -5.26
N ALA A 2 -22.84 35.35 -5.88
CA ALA A 2 -23.80 35.99 -6.77
C ALA A 2 -25.00 36.53 -5.99
N ARG A 3 -25.27 37.83 -6.12
CA ARG A 3 -26.59 38.41 -5.81
C ARG A 3 -27.33 38.58 -7.12
N TYR A 4 -28.42 37.84 -7.28
CA TYR A 4 -29.27 37.93 -8.45
C TYR A 4 -30.73 37.94 -8.06
N ARG A 5 -31.57 38.23 -9.04
CA ARG A 5 -33.02 38.25 -8.86
C ARG A 5 -33.69 37.23 -9.75
N ILE A 6 -34.71 36.58 -9.22
CA ILE A 6 -35.64 35.72 -9.95
C ILE A 6 -37.00 36.40 -9.86
N GLY A 7 -37.43 37.08 -10.93
CA GLY A 7 -38.60 37.96 -10.90
C GLY A 7 -38.56 38.99 -9.76
N LYS A 8 -39.52 38.93 -8.84
CA LYS A 8 -39.61 39.84 -7.68
C LYS A 8 -38.69 39.46 -6.51
N PHE A 9 -38.08 38.27 -6.54
CA PHE A 9 -37.30 37.75 -5.43
C PHE A 9 -35.81 38.06 -5.59
N ALA A 10 -35.17 38.55 -4.53
CA ALA A 10 -33.74 38.68 -4.38
C ALA A 10 -33.18 37.44 -3.68
N ILE A 11 -32.11 36.87 -4.25
CA ILE A 11 -31.44 35.67 -3.74
C ILE A 11 -30.11 36.08 -3.11
N ASP A 12 -29.92 35.72 -1.84
CA ASP A 12 -28.64 35.78 -1.15
C ASP A 12 -28.18 34.36 -0.83
N GLU A 13 -27.31 33.82 -1.71
CA GLU A 13 -26.80 32.45 -1.60
C GLU A 13 -25.97 32.25 -0.32
N SER A 14 -25.23 33.27 0.13
CA SER A 14 -24.38 33.17 1.32
C SER A 14 -25.17 33.01 2.61
N ARG A 15 -26.43 33.47 2.61
CA ARG A 15 -27.35 33.40 3.76
C ARG A 15 -28.49 32.41 3.56
N CYS A 16 -28.47 31.65 2.46
CA CYS A 16 -29.58 30.78 2.03
C CYS A 16 -30.95 31.49 2.07
N LEU A 17 -31.00 32.78 1.70
CA LEU A 17 -32.16 33.65 1.89
C LEU A 17 -32.80 34.01 0.56
N ILE A 18 -34.12 33.82 0.47
CA ILE A 18 -34.98 34.26 -0.64
C ILE A 18 -35.91 35.34 -0.09
N SER A 19 -35.82 36.56 -0.63
CA SER A 19 -36.56 37.72 -0.13
C SER A 19 -37.30 38.47 -1.24
N SER A 20 -38.42 39.10 -0.92
CA SER A 20 -39.12 40.10 -1.74
C SER A 20 -39.54 41.26 -0.84
N GLN A 21 -40.26 42.27 -1.34
CA GLN A 21 -40.59 43.48 -0.56
C GLN A 21 -41.29 43.18 0.77
N ASP A 22 -42.16 42.17 0.82
CA ASP A 22 -43.00 41.85 1.99
C ASP A 22 -42.82 40.40 2.48
N TYR A 23 -41.76 39.70 2.05
CA TYR A 23 -41.59 38.27 2.32
C TYR A 23 -40.13 37.88 2.39
N GLU A 24 -39.77 37.09 3.39
CA GLU A 24 -38.45 36.47 3.50
C GLU A 24 -38.58 35.01 3.91
N GLN A 25 -37.83 34.13 3.26
CA GLN A 25 -37.72 32.73 3.64
C GLN A 25 -36.27 32.27 3.53
N ILE A 26 -35.77 31.69 4.63
CA ILE A 26 -34.53 30.93 4.65
C ILE A 26 -34.83 29.50 4.17
N VAL A 27 -34.01 28.99 3.27
CA VAL A 27 -34.08 27.61 2.77
C VAL A 27 -32.90 26.79 3.27
N GLU A 28 -33.03 25.47 3.27
CA GLU A 28 -31.93 24.57 3.61
C GLU A 28 -30.75 24.73 2.61
N PRO A 29 -29.48 24.55 3.03
CA PRO A 29 -28.31 24.71 2.15
C PRO A 29 -28.40 23.90 0.86
N LYS A 30 -28.82 22.63 0.93
CA LYS A 30 -28.98 21.78 -0.26
C LYS A 30 -30.08 22.25 -1.21
N VAL A 31 -31.11 22.90 -0.68
CA VAL A 31 -32.16 23.52 -1.50
C VAL A 31 -31.61 24.74 -2.24
N MET A 32 -30.73 25.52 -1.58
CA MET A 32 -30.01 26.63 -2.21
C MET A 32 -28.99 26.14 -3.25
N ASP A 33 -28.27 25.04 -2.99
CA ASP A 33 -27.33 24.44 -3.95
C ASP A 33 -28.03 23.98 -5.25
N VAL A 34 -29.24 23.44 -5.13
CA VAL A 34 -30.08 23.10 -6.29
C VAL A 34 -30.46 24.37 -7.06
N LEU A 35 -30.86 25.45 -6.38
CA LEU A 35 -31.19 26.72 -7.02
C LEU A 35 -29.97 27.32 -7.73
N HIS A 36 -28.81 27.30 -7.09
CA HIS A 36 -27.54 27.73 -7.66
C HIS A 36 -27.21 26.94 -8.94
N THR A 37 -27.37 25.62 -8.88
CA THR A 37 -27.15 24.74 -10.04
C THR A 37 -28.06 25.12 -11.21
N LEU A 38 -29.34 25.41 -10.96
CA LEU A 38 -30.25 25.87 -12.00
C LEU A 38 -29.91 27.29 -12.49
N TYR A 39 -29.43 28.18 -11.61
CA TYR A 39 -29.01 29.53 -11.98
C TYR A 39 -27.79 29.56 -12.90
N LEU A 40 -26.80 28.71 -12.64
CA LEU A 40 -25.63 28.55 -13.50
C LEU A 40 -26.04 28.12 -14.92
N ASN A 41 -27.14 27.37 -15.05
CA ASN A 41 -27.70 26.88 -16.30
C ASN A 41 -29.04 27.58 -16.63
N LYS A 42 -29.21 28.85 -16.23
CA LYS A 42 -30.46 29.61 -16.45
C LYS A 42 -30.86 29.60 -17.93
N GLY A 43 -32.14 29.35 -18.20
CA GLY A 43 -32.70 29.22 -19.55
C GLY A 43 -32.44 27.87 -20.23
N GLU A 44 -31.65 26.96 -19.64
CA GLU A 44 -31.41 25.61 -20.16
C GLU A 44 -32.11 24.55 -19.30
N VAL A 45 -32.42 23.39 -19.91
CA VAL A 45 -33.01 22.25 -19.20
C VAL A 45 -31.91 21.39 -18.59
N VAL A 46 -31.90 21.28 -17.26
CA VAL A 46 -30.95 20.45 -16.51
C VAL A 46 -31.64 19.18 -16.02
N SER A 47 -31.07 18.02 -16.32
CA SER A 47 -31.65 16.73 -15.90
C SER A 47 -31.55 16.50 -14.39
N GLN A 48 -32.39 15.61 -13.87
CA GLN A 48 -32.37 15.26 -12.44
C GLN A 48 -31.04 14.63 -12.05
N GLU A 49 -30.44 13.83 -12.93
CA GLU A 49 -29.14 13.19 -12.76
C GLU A 49 -28.02 14.24 -12.63
N VAL A 50 -28.02 15.26 -13.51
CA VAL A 50 -27.01 16.34 -13.48
C VAL A 50 -27.15 17.22 -12.24
N ILE A 51 -28.38 17.56 -11.85
CA ILE A 51 -28.64 18.30 -10.60
C ILE A 51 -28.17 17.47 -9.41
N PHE A 52 -28.49 16.17 -9.39
CA PHE A 52 -28.13 15.29 -8.28
C PHE A 52 -26.62 15.13 -8.16
N ALA A 53 -25.92 14.85 -9.26
CA ALA A 53 -24.46 14.67 -9.28
C ALA A 53 -23.71 15.93 -8.79
N LYS A 54 -24.21 17.12 -9.13
CA LYS A 54 -23.60 18.39 -8.67
C LYS A 54 -23.82 18.66 -7.19
N VAL A 55 -25.01 18.36 -6.68
CA VAL A 55 -25.39 18.71 -5.30
C VAL A 55 -25.02 17.59 -4.30
N TRP A 56 -24.94 16.34 -4.74
CA TRP A 56 -24.58 15.17 -3.91
C TRP A 56 -23.56 14.26 -4.62
N PRO A 57 -22.28 14.68 -4.75
CA PRO A 57 -21.29 13.94 -5.54
C PRO A 57 -20.92 12.56 -4.99
N ASN A 58 -21.07 12.34 -3.67
CA ASN A 58 -20.68 11.10 -2.98
C ASN A 58 -21.88 10.24 -2.56
N ALA A 59 -23.06 10.44 -3.15
CA ALA A 59 -24.27 9.71 -2.80
C ALA A 59 -24.83 8.92 -3.99
N THR A 60 -25.46 7.77 -3.72
CA THR A 60 -26.18 7.00 -4.75
C THR A 60 -27.38 7.80 -5.29
N TYR A 61 -27.54 7.84 -6.61
CA TYR A 61 -28.58 8.63 -7.28
C TYR A 61 -29.98 8.33 -6.75
N ASN A 62 -30.66 9.37 -6.25
CA ASN A 62 -32.06 9.31 -5.80
C ASN A 62 -32.86 10.50 -6.35
N PRO A 63 -33.76 10.30 -7.34
CA PRO A 63 -34.53 11.39 -7.95
C PRO A 63 -35.47 12.10 -6.96
N SER A 64 -35.90 11.40 -5.89
CA SER A 64 -36.80 11.95 -4.87
C SER A 64 -36.17 13.13 -4.13
N SER A 65 -34.85 13.14 -3.96
CA SER A 65 -34.12 14.22 -3.30
C SER A 65 -34.18 15.53 -4.10
N VAL A 66 -34.00 15.44 -5.42
CA VAL A 66 -34.12 16.61 -6.32
C VAL A 66 -35.56 17.12 -6.33
N GLN A 67 -36.53 16.21 -6.43
CA GLN A 67 -37.96 16.57 -6.45
C GLN A 67 -38.40 17.29 -5.17
N ARG A 68 -37.94 16.82 -4.00
CA ARG A 68 -38.19 17.50 -2.71
C ARG A 68 -37.60 18.92 -2.70
N CYS A 69 -36.36 19.09 -3.16
CA CYS A 69 -35.73 20.41 -3.21
C CYS A 69 -36.48 21.37 -4.15
N ILE A 70 -36.92 20.88 -5.31
CA ILE A 70 -37.73 21.67 -6.25
C ILE A 70 -39.08 22.08 -5.63
N ALA A 71 -39.74 21.18 -4.89
CA ALA A 71 -40.98 21.50 -4.18
C ALA A 71 -40.77 22.59 -3.12
N LEU A 72 -39.67 22.53 -2.37
CA LEU A 72 -39.30 23.55 -1.37
C LEU A 72 -38.95 24.89 -2.02
N LEU A 73 -38.24 24.88 -3.16
CA LEU A 73 -37.93 26.09 -3.91
C LEU A 73 -39.19 26.77 -4.47
N ARG A 74 -40.12 26.01 -5.04
CA ARG A 74 -41.40 26.56 -5.52
C ARG A 74 -42.20 27.18 -4.40
N LYS A 75 -42.23 26.54 -3.23
CA LYS A 75 -42.85 27.11 -2.03
C LYS A 75 -42.17 28.42 -1.62
N ALA A 76 -40.83 28.46 -1.64
CA ALA A 76 -40.06 29.65 -1.28
C ALA A 76 -40.19 30.81 -2.30
N LEU A 77 -40.40 30.49 -3.57
CA LEU A 77 -40.69 31.46 -4.63
C LEU A 77 -42.19 31.79 -4.76
N GLN A 78 -43.02 31.33 -3.81
CA GLN A 78 -44.48 31.48 -3.82
C GLN A 78 -45.12 31.10 -5.17
N GLU A 79 -44.62 30.01 -5.77
CA GLU A 79 -44.97 29.54 -7.10
C GLU A 79 -46.00 28.41 -7.03
N ASP A 80 -47.01 28.45 -7.90
CA ASP A 80 -47.98 27.35 -8.06
C ASP A 80 -47.35 26.24 -8.91
N ALA A 81 -47.30 25.02 -8.37
CA ALA A 81 -46.79 23.85 -9.07
C ALA A 81 -47.59 23.51 -10.35
N LYS A 82 -48.86 23.93 -10.46
CA LYS A 82 -49.69 23.73 -11.65
C LYS A 82 -49.43 24.75 -12.75
N ASN A 83 -48.86 25.91 -12.42
CA ASN A 83 -48.55 26.96 -13.38
C ASN A 83 -47.21 27.64 -13.03
N PRO A 84 -46.07 26.93 -13.20
CA PRO A 84 -44.77 27.43 -12.81
C PRO A 84 -44.33 28.59 -13.72
N GLN A 85 -43.82 29.67 -13.11
CA GLN A 85 -43.27 30.86 -13.78
C GLN A 85 -41.75 31.00 -13.68
N TYR A 86 -41.11 30.34 -12.73
CA TYR A 86 -39.69 30.49 -12.41
C TYR A 86 -38.95 29.16 -12.59
N ILE A 87 -39.45 28.06 -12.00
CA ILE A 87 -38.84 26.74 -12.14
C ILE A 87 -39.76 25.86 -12.97
N ILE A 88 -39.44 25.68 -14.26
CA ILE A 88 -40.28 24.94 -15.21
C ILE A 88 -39.91 23.45 -15.18
N THR A 89 -40.91 22.58 -15.02
CA THR A 89 -40.72 21.12 -15.17
C THR A 89 -40.84 20.74 -16.64
N HIS A 90 -39.82 20.07 -17.16
CA HIS A 90 -39.84 19.43 -18.47
C HIS A 90 -39.99 17.91 -18.26
N PRO A 91 -41.19 17.32 -18.51
CA PRO A 91 -41.43 15.91 -18.21
C PRO A 91 -40.38 14.99 -18.84
N LYS A 92 -39.84 14.07 -18.03
CA LYS A 92 -38.76 13.11 -18.38
C LYS A 92 -37.43 13.74 -18.82
N ARG A 93 -37.27 15.06 -18.75
CA ARG A 93 -36.05 15.77 -19.18
C ARG A 93 -35.37 16.55 -18.07
N GLY A 94 -36.13 17.11 -17.11
CA GLY A 94 -35.54 17.83 -15.98
C GLY A 94 -36.24 19.15 -15.65
N TYR A 95 -35.45 20.15 -15.23
CA TYR A 95 -35.94 21.46 -14.79
C TYR A 95 -35.14 22.59 -15.45
N SER A 96 -35.80 23.73 -15.73
CA SER A 96 -35.14 24.98 -16.15
C SER A 96 -35.50 26.13 -15.21
N LEU A 97 -34.59 27.10 -15.06
CA LEU A 97 -34.82 28.34 -14.32
C LEU A 97 -34.97 29.53 -15.28
N GLU A 98 -36.10 30.23 -15.16
CA GLU A 98 -36.51 31.35 -16.01
C GLU A 98 -36.58 32.68 -15.25
N LYS A 99 -36.70 33.79 -15.99
CA LYS A 99 -36.91 35.17 -15.46
C LYS A 99 -35.82 35.66 -14.48
N VAL A 100 -34.57 35.28 -14.74
CA VAL A 100 -33.40 35.72 -13.98
C VAL A 100 -32.91 37.10 -14.48
N THR A 101 -32.69 38.06 -13.57
CA THR A 101 -32.12 39.38 -13.89
C THR A 101 -30.83 39.62 -13.09
N GLN A 102 -29.74 39.98 -13.77
CA GLN A 102 -28.48 40.38 -13.13
C GLN A 102 -28.52 41.86 -12.72
N GLY A 103 -28.13 42.16 -11.47
CA GLY A 103 -27.92 43.54 -11.02
C GLY A 103 -26.69 44.15 -11.70
N GLN A 104 -26.87 45.24 -12.46
CA GLN A 104 -25.77 45.97 -13.09
C GLN A 104 -24.97 46.76 -12.06
N SER A 105 -23.67 46.45 -11.93
CA SER A 105 -22.69 47.26 -11.20
C SER A 105 -22.36 48.54 -11.98
N LYS A 106 -22.41 49.70 -11.31
CA LYS A 106 -22.15 51.03 -11.91
C LYS A 106 -20.66 51.19 -12.25
N LYS A 107 -20.35 51.51 -13.51
CA LYS A 107 -19.00 51.90 -13.95
C LYS A 107 -18.61 53.28 -13.40
N LEU A 108 -17.51 53.35 -12.66
CA LEU A 108 -16.85 54.61 -12.28
C LEU A 108 -15.99 55.12 -13.44
N LYS A 109 -16.04 56.44 -13.69
CA LYS A 109 -15.28 57.14 -14.74
C LYS A 109 -13.80 57.17 -14.39
N ALA A 110 -12.96 56.78 -15.34
CA ALA A 110 -11.53 56.71 -15.18
C ALA A 110 -10.85 57.98 -15.71
N GLN A 111 -10.12 58.67 -14.84
CA GLN A 111 -9.07 59.62 -15.20
C GLN A 111 -7.80 59.16 -14.46
N ASN A 112 -6.67 59.10 -15.18
CA ASN A 112 -5.37 58.49 -14.83
C ASN A 112 -5.15 57.01 -15.22
N LEU A 113 -5.49 56.63 -16.46
CA LEU A 113 -5.30 55.26 -16.96
C LEU A 113 -3.83 54.82 -17.10
N GLY A 114 -2.88 55.72 -17.39
CA GLY A 114 -1.51 55.31 -17.74
C GLY A 114 -0.71 54.69 -16.58
N LEU A 115 -0.74 55.33 -15.41
CA LEU A 115 0.02 54.87 -14.24
C LEU A 115 -0.66 53.67 -13.56
N LEU A 116 -1.99 53.70 -13.49
CA LEU A 116 -2.80 52.59 -12.99
C LEU A 116 -2.69 51.35 -13.88
N PHE A 117 -2.59 51.51 -15.20
CA PHE A 117 -2.37 50.38 -16.11
C PHE A 117 -1.01 49.73 -15.89
N PHE A 118 0.06 50.49 -15.71
CA PHE A 118 1.38 49.93 -15.41
C PHE A 118 1.42 49.24 -14.05
N LEU A 119 0.83 49.85 -13.01
CA LEU A 119 0.70 49.24 -11.68
C LEU A 119 -0.18 47.99 -11.72
N LEU A 120 -1.26 48.01 -12.49
CA LEU A 120 -2.14 46.87 -12.68
C LEU A 120 -1.46 45.75 -13.46
N VAL A 121 -0.70 46.04 -14.51
CA VAL A 121 0.05 45.04 -15.29
C VAL A 121 1.16 44.43 -14.45
N SER A 122 1.86 45.21 -13.63
CA SER A 122 2.87 44.69 -12.71
C SER A 122 2.26 43.91 -11.54
N LEU A 123 1.13 44.36 -10.98
CA LEU A 123 0.35 43.57 -10.00
C LEU A 123 -0.23 42.30 -10.62
N ILE A 124 -0.68 42.32 -11.87
CA ILE A 124 -1.16 41.14 -12.59
C ILE A 124 0.02 40.22 -12.90
N ALA A 125 1.20 40.72 -13.23
CA ALA A 125 2.39 39.90 -13.47
C ALA A 125 2.88 39.25 -12.16
N ILE A 126 2.89 39.99 -11.06
CA ILE A 126 3.23 39.47 -9.72
C ILE A 126 2.13 38.49 -9.26
N ALA A 127 0.85 38.82 -9.45
CA ALA A 127 -0.25 37.92 -9.16
C ALA A 127 -0.21 36.67 -10.05
N TRP A 128 0.17 36.76 -11.33
CA TRP A 128 0.39 35.61 -12.21
C TRP A 128 1.55 34.74 -11.76
N GLN A 129 2.57 35.31 -11.12
CA GLN A 129 3.64 34.54 -10.48
C GLN A 129 3.23 33.93 -9.13
N LEU A 130 2.21 34.47 -8.48
CA LEU A 130 1.67 34.02 -7.18
C LEU A 130 0.40 33.17 -7.29
N ILE A 131 -0.24 33.10 -8.46
CA ILE A 131 -1.28 32.11 -8.74
C ILE A 131 -0.55 30.77 -8.74
N PRO A 132 -0.88 29.84 -7.81
CA PRO A 132 -0.36 28.49 -7.88
C PRO A 132 -0.63 28.00 -9.29
N LYS A 133 0.39 27.51 -10.00
CA LYS A 133 0.15 26.78 -11.24
C LYS A 133 -0.84 25.70 -10.86
N GLN A 134 -2.08 25.86 -11.32
CA GLN A 134 -3.07 24.81 -11.23
C GLN A 134 -2.50 23.72 -12.12
N GLN A 135 -1.77 22.78 -11.52
CA GLN A 135 -1.49 21.50 -12.17
C GLN A 135 -2.88 21.00 -12.52
N ASP A 136 -3.16 20.89 -13.83
CA ASP A 136 -4.32 20.15 -14.29
C ASP A 136 -4.20 18.77 -13.66
N THR A 137 -4.91 18.56 -12.55
CA THR A 137 -4.94 17.28 -11.89
C THR A 137 -5.74 16.39 -12.82
N ALA A 138 -5.05 15.66 -13.69
CA ALA A 138 -5.66 14.60 -14.46
C ALA A 138 -6.50 13.76 -13.50
N HIS A 139 -7.81 13.73 -13.73
CA HIS A 139 -8.76 13.07 -12.86
C HIS A 139 -8.83 11.59 -13.24
N PHE A 140 -7.87 10.84 -12.71
CA PHE A 140 -7.78 9.39 -12.85
C PHE A 140 -8.94 8.70 -12.11
N THR A 141 -10.00 8.36 -12.81
CA THR A 141 -11.24 7.84 -12.21
C THR A 141 -11.65 6.47 -12.73
N GLN A 142 -11.16 6.07 -13.90
CA GLN A 142 -11.60 4.84 -14.55
C GLN A 142 -10.47 3.82 -14.64
N LEU A 143 -10.63 2.70 -13.91
CA LEU A 143 -9.73 1.56 -13.96
C LEU A 143 -10.23 0.53 -14.97
N MET A 144 -9.41 0.16 -15.95
CA MET A 144 -9.75 -0.76 -17.03
C MET A 144 -8.71 -1.87 -17.16
N PRO A 145 -9.09 -3.11 -17.50
CA PRO A 145 -8.13 -4.15 -17.86
C PRO A 145 -7.35 -3.75 -19.13
N LEU A 146 -6.04 -3.97 -19.13
CA LEU A 146 -5.17 -3.70 -20.28
C LEU A 146 -5.08 -4.92 -21.23
N THR A 147 -5.37 -6.09 -20.68
CA THR A 147 -5.29 -7.43 -21.28
C THR A 147 -6.45 -8.27 -20.76
N SER A 148 -6.79 -9.36 -21.44
CA SER A 148 -7.95 -10.22 -21.11
C SER A 148 -7.57 -11.68 -20.89
N SER A 149 -6.38 -11.96 -20.36
CA SER A 149 -5.93 -13.33 -20.08
C SER A 149 -6.39 -13.79 -18.68
N GLU A 150 -6.69 -15.08 -18.56
CA GLU A 150 -6.88 -15.75 -17.25
C GLU A 150 -5.54 -16.11 -16.59
N LEU A 151 -4.44 -16.09 -17.36
CA LEU A 151 -3.10 -16.32 -16.83
C LEU A 151 -2.57 -15.10 -16.08
N ASN A 152 -1.63 -15.35 -15.18
CA ASN A 152 -0.90 -14.29 -14.49
C ASN A 152 -0.13 -13.39 -15.48
N GLU A 153 -0.27 -12.07 -15.34
CA GLU A 153 0.45 -11.08 -16.15
C GLU A 153 1.15 -10.04 -15.27
N ALA A 154 2.45 -9.80 -15.52
CA ALA A 154 3.32 -9.02 -14.64
C ALA A 154 4.50 -8.39 -15.38
N ASN A 155 5.30 -7.60 -14.65
CA ASN A 155 6.53 -6.94 -15.12
C ASN A 155 6.31 -6.12 -16.40
N LEU A 156 5.28 -5.28 -16.38
CA LEU A 156 4.92 -4.49 -17.55
C LEU A 156 6.00 -3.43 -17.86
N SER A 157 6.26 -3.20 -19.14
CA SER A 157 7.22 -2.19 -19.59
C SER A 157 6.68 -1.52 -20.86
N LEU A 158 6.47 -0.21 -20.79
CA LEU A 158 5.91 0.59 -21.87
C LEU A 158 7.05 1.16 -22.72
N SER A 159 6.94 1.02 -24.03
CA SER A 159 7.85 1.65 -24.98
C SER A 159 7.86 3.18 -24.84
N HIS A 160 8.96 3.82 -25.20
CA HIS A 160 9.13 5.28 -25.09
C HIS A 160 8.13 6.05 -25.98
N SER A 161 7.74 5.46 -27.11
CA SER A 161 6.69 5.98 -27.99
C SER A 161 5.27 5.77 -27.44
N GLY A 162 5.09 4.93 -26.42
CA GLY A 162 3.78 4.62 -25.82
C GLY A 162 2.89 3.74 -26.70
N LYS A 163 3.42 3.16 -27.78
CA LYS A 163 2.66 2.35 -28.74
C LYS A 163 2.65 0.86 -28.41
N TYR A 164 3.71 0.40 -27.76
CA TYR A 164 3.96 -1.00 -27.48
C TYR A 164 4.15 -1.25 -25.99
N LEU A 165 3.58 -2.35 -25.52
CA LEU A 165 3.69 -2.84 -24.16
C LEU A 165 4.36 -4.21 -24.18
N ALA A 166 5.44 -4.36 -23.42
CA ALA A 166 6.03 -5.65 -23.12
C ALA A 166 5.59 -6.11 -21.73
N PHE A 167 5.32 -7.38 -21.54
CA PHE A 167 4.94 -7.95 -20.25
C PHE A 167 5.23 -9.45 -20.20
N VAL A 168 5.21 -10.01 -19.00
CA VAL A 168 5.41 -11.43 -18.75
C VAL A 168 4.05 -12.08 -18.48
N ARG A 169 3.75 -13.19 -19.16
CA ARG A 169 2.51 -13.96 -18.98
C ARG A 169 2.81 -15.40 -18.59
N GLY A 170 2.05 -15.95 -17.65
CA GLY A 170 2.15 -17.33 -17.15
C GLY A 170 2.56 -17.43 -15.68
N ASP A 171 2.49 -18.64 -15.15
CA ASP A 171 2.84 -18.94 -13.76
C ASP A 171 4.35 -19.10 -13.56
N LYS A 172 4.83 -18.86 -12.34
CA LYS A 172 6.25 -18.89 -11.99
C LYS A 172 6.92 -20.17 -12.49
N GLY A 173 8.03 -20.04 -13.21
CA GLY A 173 8.75 -21.16 -13.83
C GLY A 173 8.23 -21.59 -15.22
N SER A 174 7.04 -21.14 -15.63
CA SER A 174 6.45 -21.44 -16.94
C SER A 174 5.90 -20.18 -17.63
N GLN A 175 6.67 -19.10 -17.61
CA GLN A 175 6.28 -17.80 -18.16
C GLN A 175 6.92 -17.55 -19.52
N GLN A 176 6.39 -16.60 -20.28
CA GLN A 176 7.00 -16.06 -21.50
C GLN A 176 6.86 -14.55 -21.55
N ILE A 177 7.71 -13.89 -22.34
CA ILE A 177 7.59 -12.46 -22.64
C ILE A 177 6.65 -12.27 -23.83
N TRP A 178 5.70 -11.36 -23.69
CA TRP A 178 4.72 -10.97 -24.69
C TRP A 178 4.88 -9.49 -25.05
N LEU A 179 4.55 -9.18 -26.29
CA LEU A 179 4.51 -7.84 -26.83
C LEU A 179 3.10 -7.55 -27.34
N LYS A 180 2.57 -6.38 -26.98
CA LYS A 180 1.26 -5.89 -27.38
C LYS A 180 1.37 -4.53 -28.06
N GLU A 181 0.68 -4.35 -29.17
CA GLU A 181 0.48 -3.05 -29.82
C GLU A 181 -0.83 -2.45 -29.34
N LEU A 182 -0.76 -1.34 -28.59
CA LEU A 182 -1.90 -0.79 -27.86
C LEU A 182 -3.00 -0.21 -28.77
N ALA A 183 -2.66 0.22 -29.99
CA ALA A 183 -3.63 0.78 -30.92
C ALA A 183 -4.49 -0.30 -31.62
N THR A 184 -3.91 -1.48 -31.87
CA THR A 184 -4.55 -2.57 -32.63
C THR A 184 -4.94 -3.76 -31.76
N GLU A 185 -4.54 -3.73 -30.48
CA GLU A 185 -4.66 -4.81 -29.50
C GLU A 185 -3.89 -6.09 -29.88
N ARG A 186 -3.12 -6.07 -30.97
CA ARG A 186 -2.38 -7.22 -31.49
C ARG A 186 -1.27 -7.63 -30.52
N GLU A 187 -1.15 -8.95 -30.29
CA GLU A 187 -0.16 -9.54 -29.40
C GLU A 187 0.72 -10.58 -30.10
N VAL A 188 1.99 -10.65 -29.71
CA VAL A 188 2.94 -11.68 -30.14
C VAL A 188 3.80 -12.12 -28.96
N ARG A 189 4.12 -13.41 -28.93
CA ARG A 189 5.08 -13.97 -27.98
C ARG A 189 6.51 -13.72 -28.47
N LEU A 190 7.37 -13.18 -27.61
CA LEU A 190 8.76 -12.86 -27.95
C LEU A 190 9.75 -13.97 -27.60
N THR A 191 9.50 -14.75 -26.55
CA THR A 191 10.37 -15.86 -26.13
C THR A 191 9.77 -17.22 -26.46
N GLU A 192 10.60 -18.16 -26.91
CA GLU A 192 10.13 -19.52 -27.23
C GLU A 192 10.09 -20.43 -26.01
N ASP A 193 11.12 -20.33 -25.15
CA ASP A 193 11.25 -21.16 -23.97
C ASP A 193 10.40 -20.63 -22.80
N ALA A 194 9.89 -21.56 -22.00
CA ALA A 194 9.20 -21.24 -20.77
C ALA A 194 10.22 -21.11 -19.64
N ALA A 195 10.22 -19.98 -18.94
CA ALA A 195 11.14 -19.72 -17.84
C ALA A 195 10.54 -18.68 -16.86
N SER A 196 11.32 -18.24 -15.87
CA SER A 196 10.97 -17.07 -15.06
C SER A 196 11.61 -15.82 -15.65
N TYR A 197 10.79 -14.90 -16.15
CA TYR A 197 11.23 -13.63 -16.73
C TYR A 197 10.74 -12.46 -15.86
N TYR A 198 11.58 -11.44 -15.70
CA TYR A 198 11.24 -10.22 -14.95
C TYR A 198 12.21 -9.08 -15.30
N ALA A 199 12.00 -7.90 -14.69
CA ALA A 199 12.82 -6.70 -14.93
C ALA A 199 12.92 -6.31 -16.41
N LEU A 200 11.76 -6.14 -17.06
CA LEU A 200 11.73 -5.73 -18.48
C LEU A 200 12.13 -4.25 -18.63
N GLY A 201 12.81 -3.92 -19.73
CA GLY A 201 13.24 -2.56 -20.05
C GLY A 201 13.36 -2.31 -21.54
N TRP A 202 12.67 -1.31 -22.08
CA TRP A 202 12.74 -0.95 -23.50
C TRP A 202 14.00 -0.19 -23.85
N SER A 203 14.60 -0.47 -25.01
CA SER A 203 15.62 0.40 -25.58
C SER A 203 15.04 1.77 -25.94
N THR A 204 15.87 2.82 -25.93
CA THR A 204 15.44 4.18 -26.29
C THR A 204 14.90 4.30 -27.72
N SER A 205 15.27 3.37 -28.60
CA SER A 205 14.83 3.28 -29.99
C SER A 205 13.59 2.41 -30.19
N ASP A 206 12.99 1.89 -29.11
CA ASP A 206 11.81 1.01 -29.12
C ASP A 206 11.96 -0.24 -30.01
N ASN A 207 13.19 -0.71 -30.25
CA ASN A 207 13.47 -1.85 -31.13
C ASN A 207 14.09 -3.04 -30.41
N ALA A 208 14.27 -2.95 -29.09
CA ALA A 208 14.79 -4.04 -28.27
C ALA A 208 14.27 -3.95 -26.83
N ILE A 209 14.30 -5.08 -26.14
CA ILE A 209 13.93 -5.20 -24.72
C ILE A 209 15.08 -5.89 -23.99
N ALA A 210 15.52 -5.30 -22.88
CA ALA A 210 16.36 -5.94 -21.88
C ALA A 210 15.48 -6.65 -20.84
N PHE A 211 15.93 -7.79 -20.33
CA PHE A 211 15.19 -8.54 -19.32
C PHE A 211 16.10 -9.49 -18.54
N VAL A 212 15.66 -9.86 -17.34
CA VAL A 212 16.30 -10.92 -16.56
C VAL A 212 15.55 -12.23 -16.75
N LYS A 213 16.30 -13.27 -17.08
CA LYS A 213 15.85 -14.66 -17.09
C LYS A 213 16.45 -15.38 -15.89
N SER A 214 15.60 -15.87 -14.98
CA SER A 214 16.05 -16.72 -13.87
C SER A 214 15.98 -18.19 -14.25
N THR A 215 17.05 -18.92 -13.96
CA THR A 215 17.10 -20.38 -13.96
C THR A 215 17.26 -20.86 -12.51
N GLU A 216 17.16 -22.18 -12.24
CA GLU A 216 17.33 -22.73 -10.89
C GLU A 216 18.69 -22.41 -10.26
N GLN A 217 19.73 -22.16 -11.08
CA GLN A 217 21.10 -21.93 -10.58
C GLN A 217 21.57 -20.47 -10.69
N LYS A 218 21.15 -19.72 -11.72
CA LYS A 218 21.68 -18.38 -12.03
C LYS A 218 20.65 -17.45 -12.67
N GLN A 219 20.93 -16.16 -12.58
CA GLN A 219 20.21 -15.12 -13.32
C GLN A 219 21.03 -14.66 -14.52
N HIS A 220 20.35 -14.44 -15.64
CA HIS A 220 20.95 -13.99 -16.88
C HIS A 220 20.27 -12.69 -17.31
N LEU A 221 21.07 -11.64 -17.51
CA LEU A 221 20.63 -10.43 -18.18
C LEU A 221 20.72 -10.64 -19.68
N ASN A 222 19.60 -10.47 -20.38
CA ASN A 222 19.49 -10.69 -21.81
C ASN A 222 18.88 -9.46 -22.50
N THR A 223 19.11 -9.36 -23.80
CA THR A 223 18.42 -8.43 -24.70
C THR A 223 17.78 -9.21 -25.84
N ILE A 224 16.62 -8.78 -26.31
CA ILE A 224 15.98 -9.28 -27.53
C ILE A 224 15.65 -8.12 -28.45
N SER A 225 16.10 -8.20 -29.70
CA SER A 225 15.76 -7.24 -30.75
C SER A 225 14.46 -7.62 -31.44
N ILE A 226 13.72 -6.64 -31.94
CA ILE A 226 12.36 -6.81 -32.46
C ILE A 226 12.22 -6.09 -33.81
N ASP A 227 11.71 -6.81 -34.81
CA ASP A 227 11.21 -6.19 -36.05
C ASP A 227 9.77 -5.74 -35.80
N LEU A 228 9.58 -4.48 -35.41
CA LEU A 228 8.24 -3.92 -35.18
C LEU A 228 7.36 -3.89 -36.44
N SER A 229 7.96 -3.87 -37.64
CA SER A 229 7.19 -3.86 -38.89
C SER A 229 6.52 -5.21 -39.16
N LYS A 230 7.21 -6.30 -38.82
CA LYS A 230 6.70 -7.68 -38.90
C LYS A 230 6.08 -8.16 -37.59
N PHE A 231 6.31 -7.42 -36.51
CA PHE A 231 5.88 -7.73 -35.16
C PHE A 231 6.43 -9.10 -34.71
N GLN A 232 7.74 -9.30 -34.86
CA GLN A 232 8.43 -10.56 -34.60
C GLN A 232 9.77 -10.36 -33.89
N PRO A 233 10.20 -11.31 -33.04
CA PRO A 233 11.54 -11.30 -32.45
C PRO A 233 12.61 -11.54 -33.53
N LEU A 234 13.79 -10.94 -33.34
CA LEU A 234 14.95 -11.10 -34.21
C LEU A 234 16.05 -11.91 -33.49
N GLU A 235 16.96 -11.23 -32.81
CA GLU A 235 18.12 -11.82 -32.15
C GLU A 235 18.02 -11.63 -30.64
N GLN A 236 18.31 -12.71 -29.91
CA GLN A 236 18.46 -12.69 -28.46
C GLN A 236 19.93 -12.88 -28.08
N ALA A 237 20.42 -12.08 -27.15
CA ALA A 237 21.79 -12.15 -26.66
C ALA A 237 21.85 -12.09 -25.12
N THR A 238 22.73 -12.89 -24.53
CA THR A 238 23.08 -12.76 -23.11
C THR A 238 24.14 -11.68 -22.93
N VAL A 239 23.78 -10.66 -22.16
CA VAL A 239 24.63 -9.51 -21.85
C VAL A 239 25.50 -9.78 -20.63
N SER A 240 24.92 -10.36 -19.58
CA SER A 240 25.61 -10.65 -18.33
C SER A 240 25.03 -11.89 -17.62
N VAL A 241 25.84 -12.52 -16.77
CA VAL A 241 25.47 -13.65 -15.92
C VAL A 241 25.80 -13.29 -14.48
N PHE A 242 24.86 -13.49 -13.57
CA PHE A 242 25.01 -13.11 -12.17
C PHE A 242 25.28 -14.34 -11.28
N ASP A 243 26.56 -14.50 -10.91
CA ASP A 243 27.02 -15.59 -10.04
C ASP A 243 26.82 -15.26 -8.55
N ASP A 244 27.45 -14.18 -8.09
CA ASP A 244 27.45 -13.76 -6.68
C ASP A 244 26.40 -12.67 -6.36
N THR A 245 25.76 -12.10 -7.38
CA THR A 245 24.71 -11.08 -7.21
C THR A 245 23.38 -11.54 -7.81
N VAL A 246 22.31 -10.81 -7.52
CA VAL A 246 20.99 -10.96 -8.13
C VAL A 246 20.40 -9.59 -8.46
N VAL A 247 19.67 -9.47 -9.57
CA VAL A 247 18.91 -8.25 -9.86
C VAL A 247 17.65 -8.24 -8.99
N THR A 248 17.36 -7.11 -8.36
CA THR A 248 16.21 -6.95 -7.46
C THR A 248 15.24 -5.85 -7.88
N SER A 249 15.63 -4.93 -8.76
CA SER A 249 14.72 -3.92 -9.32
C SER A 249 13.62 -4.54 -10.19
N HIS A 250 12.46 -3.90 -10.26
CA HIS A 250 11.30 -4.40 -11.00
C HIS A 250 11.38 -4.16 -12.50
N HIS A 251 12.23 -3.22 -12.93
CA HIS A 251 12.55 -2.93 -14.32
C HIS A 251 14.07 -2.77 -14.49
N ILE A 252 14.46 -2.78 -15.76
CA ILE A 252 15.77 -2.32 -16.21
C ILE A 252 15.54 -1.01 -16.95
N ASP A 253 16.20 0.06 -16.53
CA ASP A 253 16.19 1.29 -17.30
C ASP A 253 17.25 1.22 -18.39
N TRP A 254 16.89 1.52 -19.63
CA TRP A 254 17.82 1.49 -20.74
C TRP A 254 17.86 2.86 -21.42
N HIS A 255 19.05 3.45 -21.45
CA HIS A 255 19.30 4.66 -22.21
C HIS A 255 20.62 4.59 -22.97
N ALA A 256 20.55 4.81 -24.29
CA ALA A 256 21.66 4.66 -25.21
C ALA A 256 22.31 3.26 -25.11
N ASP A 257 23.61 3.18 -24.81
CA ASP A 257 24.39 1.95 -24.68
C ASP A 257 24.47 1.43 -23.24
N LYS A 258 23.65 1.97 -22.31
CA LYS A 258 23.69 1.62 -20.89
C LYS A 258 22.36 1.09 -20.36
N LEU A 259 22.48 0.10 -19.49
CA LEU A 259 21.41 -0.43 -18.65
C LEU A 259 21.63 0.00 -17.21
N TYR A 260 20.57 0.39 -16.51
CA TYR A 260 20.58 0.73 -15.08
C TYR A 260 19.59 -0.13 -14.31
N TYR A 261 20.04 -0.67 -13.19
CA TYR A 261 19.25 -1.57 -12.35
C TYR A 261 19.83 -1.65 -10.94
N ILE A 262 19.05 -2.20 -10.01
CA ILE A 262 19.54 -2.52 -8.67
C ILE A 262 19.89 -4.00 -8.60
N GLU A 263 21.07 -4.29 -8.05
CA GLU A 263 21.47 -5.65 -7.70
C GLU A 263 21.72 -5.80 -6.20
N LYS A 264 21.58 -7.01 -5.69
CA LYS A 264 21.91 -7.43 -4.33
C LYS A 264 23.04 -8.44 -4.33
N ASP A 265 24.01 -8.25 -3.44
CA ASP A 265 25.06 -9.23 -3.15
C ASP A 265 24.48 -10.42 -2.36
N LYS A 266 24.70 -11.65 -2.82
CA LYS A 266 24.15 -12.86 -2.17
C LYS A 266 24.80 -13.16 -0.81
N ARG A 267 26.05 -12.75 -0.60
CA ARG A 267 26.82 -13.06 0.62
C ARG A 267 26.55 -12.05 1.71
N TYR A 268 26.51 -10.76 1.35
CA TYR A 268 26.37 -9.67 2.31
C TYR A 268 24.95 -9.09 2.41
N ASN A 269 24.08 -9.40 1.44
CA ASN A 269 22.75 -8.81 1.27
C ASN A 269 22.73 -7.28 1.02
N ASP A 270 23.88 -6.70 0.67
CA ASP A 270 23.97 -5.28 0.31
C ASP A 270 23.39 -5.03 -1.09
N THR A 271 22.63 -3.95 -1.23
CA THR A 271 22.04 -3.52 -2.51
C THR A 271 22.82 -2.37 -3.13
N ARG A 272 22.93 -2.35 -4.46
CA ARG A 272 23.70 -1.34 -5.21
C ARG A 272 22.96 -0.92 -6.48
N LEU A 273 23.01 0.37 -6.80
CA LEU A 273 22.64 0.89 -8.12
C LEU A 273 23.81 0.67 -9.07
N VAL A 274 23.52 0.08 -10.23
CA VAL A 274 24.52 -0.34 -11.20
C VAL A 274 24.20 0.24 -12.57
N SER A 275 25.23 0.64 -13.30
CA SER A 275 25.16 0.80 -14.75
C SER A 275 26.01 -0.24 -15.47
N LEU A 276 25.45 -0.88 -16.49
CA LEU A 276 26.15 -1.81 -17.36
C LEU A 276 26.21 -1.25 -18.78
N ASN A 277 27.40 -1.23 -19.37
CA ASN A 277 27.60 -0.83 -20.75
C ASN A 277 27.43 -2.04 -21.68
N LEU A 278 26.57 -1.94 -22.69
CA LEU A 278 26.18 -3.05 -23.57
C LEU A 278 27.29 -3.46 -24.54
N GLU A 279 28.12 -2.53 -24.98
CA GLU A 279 29.22 -2.81 -25.91
C GLU A 279 30.40 -3.49 -25.23
N SER A 280 30.90 -2.89 -24.16
CA SER A 280 32.06 -3.38 -23.40
C SER A 280 31.71 -4.47 -22.40
N LYS A 281 30.42 -4.64 -22.08
CA LYS A 281 29.90 -5.51 -21.01
C LYS A 281 30.46 -5.18 -19.62
N GLN A 282 31.06 -3.99 -19.47
CA GLN A 282 31.61 -3.54 -18.20
C GLN A 282 30.52 -2.98 -17.29
N LYS A 283 30.68 -3.25 -16.01
CA LYS A 283 29.75 -2.87 -14.93
C LYS A 283 30.38 -1.79 -14.06
N GLU A 284 29.65 -0.72 -13.81
CA GLU A 284 30.02 0.37 -12.90
C GLU A 284 29.03 0.42 -11.74
N HIS A 285 29.54 0.43 -10.51
CA HIS A 285 28.75 0.66 -9.30
C HIS A 285 28.56 2.17 -9.10
N LEU A 286 27.33 2.64 -9.28
CA LEU A 286 27.01 4.07 -9.18
C LEU A 286 26.76 4.51 -7.74
N LEU A 287 26.10 3.65 -6.96
CA LEU A 287 25.80 3.87 -5.56
C LEU A 287 25.71 2.52 -4.83
N ALA A 288 26.23 2.46 -3.61
CA ALA A 288 25.99 1.35 -2.69
C ALA A 288 25.16 1.86 -1.51
N ALA A 289 24.27 0.99 -1.00
CA ALA A 289 23.62 1.23 0.28
C ALA A 289 24.65 1.48 1.39
N THR A 290 24.32 2.35 2.34
CA THR A 290 25.13 2.62 3.53
C THR A 290 24.34 2.33 4.80
N GLN A 291 24.99 1.77 5.82
CA GLN A 291 24.38 1.51 7.13
C GLN A 291 23.14 0.61 7.07
N GLN A 292 21.94 1.16 7.32
CA GLN A 292 20.66 0.45 7.35
C GLN A 292 19.90 0.56 6.02
N ASP A 293 20.46 1.27 5.03
CA ASP A 293 19.80 1.50 3.75
C ASP A 293 19.65 0.19 2.96
N TRP A 294 18.49 0.01 2.32
CA TRP A 294 18.31 -0.95 1.23
C TRP A 294 17.71 -0.25 0.02
N LEU A 295 18.42 -0.26 -1.11
CA LEU A 295 17.91 0.23 -2.38
C LEU A 295 16.88 -0.78 -2.90
N LEU A 296 15.64 -0.33 -3.08
CA LEU A 296 14.51 -1.19 -3.46
C LEU A 296 14.13 -1.04 -4.94
N VAL A 297 14.02 0.20 -5.40
CA VAL A 297 13.55 0.54 -6.75
C VAL A 297 14.37 1.70 -7.32
N ASN A 298 14.51 1.74 -8.64
CA ASN A 298 15.13 2.85 -9.37
C ASN A 298 14.15 3.42 -10.38
N ALA A 299 14.45 4.56 -10.99
CA ALA A 299 13.76 5.05 -12.18
C ALA A 299 14.65 6.04 -12.92
N LEU A 300 14.82 5.87 -14.23
CA LEU A 300 15.61 6.78 -15.06
C LEU A 300 14.73 7.89 -15.64
N SER A 301 15.21 9.13 -15.59
CA SER A 301 14.51 10.27 -16.19
C SER A 301 14.42 10.10 -17.70
N LYS A 302 13.37 10.66 -18.32
CA LYS A 302 13.10 10.51 -19.77
C LYS A 302 14.23 11.04 -20.66
N ASP A 303 15.03 11.98 -20.14
CA ASP A 303 16.20 12.54 -20.82
C ASP A 303 17.52 11.78 -20.52
N GLY A 304 17.46 10.71 -19.73
CA GLY A 304 18.60 9.87 -19.37
C GLY A 304 19.64 10.53 -18.47
N ARG A 305 19.31 11.66 -17.81
CA ARG A 305 20.28 12.44 -17.02
C ARG A 305 20.28 12.12 -15.53
N LYS A 306 19.16 11.64 -15.00
CA LYS A 306 18.96 11.42 -13.56
C LYS A 306 18.39 10.04 -13.28
N VAL A 307 18.82 9.43 -12.19
CA VAL A 307 18.22 8.19 -11.66
C VAL A 307 17.63 8.50 -10.29
N ALA A 308 16.33 8.31 -10.14
CA ALA A 308 15.65 8.32 -8.86
C ALA A 308 15.77 6.93 -8.21
N MET A 309 15.80 6.89 -6.88
CA MET A 309 15.94 5.67 -6.09
C MET A 309 15.00 5.72 -4.89
N GLY A 310 14.30 4.62 -4.65
CA GLY A 310 13.57 4.35 -3.41
C GLY A 310 14.42 3.51 -2.48
N ILE A 311 14.69 4.01 -1.27
CA ILE A 311 15.60 3.40 -0.31
C ILE A 311 14.85 3.14 1.00
N GLU A 312 14.78 1.90 1.46
CA GLU A 312 14.34 1.62 2.84
C GLU A 312 15.42 2.11 3.81
N ALA A 313 15.08 3.09 4.63
CA ALA A 313 15.97 3.69 5.63
C ALA A 313 15.64 3.20 7.05
N GLY A 314 15.03 2.01 7.15
CA GLY A 314 14.58 1.40 8.41
C GLY A 314 13.26 1.95 8.96
N GLN A 315 12.65 1.21 9.88
CA GLN A 315 11.46 1.64 10.67
C GLN A 315 10.29 2.17 9.82
N ASN A 316 9.97 1.52 8.69
CA ASN A 316 8.91 1.94 7.75
C ASN A 316 9.11 3.34 7.14
N LYS A 317 10.35 3.86 7.14
CA LYS A 317 10.74 5.09 6.46
C LYS A 317 11.46 4.76 5.15
N TYR A 318 11.05 5.44 4.09
CA TYR A 318 11.59 5.24 2.75
C TYR A 318 12.08 6.58 2.21
N ARG A 319 13.38 6.67 1.94
CA ARG A 319 14.02 7.85 1.39
C ARG A 319 13.94 7.81 -0.13
N ILE A 320 13.53 8.93 -0.73
CA ILE A 320 13.54 9.11 -2.19
C ILE A 320 14.71 10.01 -2.56
N ASP A 321 15.73 9.41 -3.17
CA ASP A 321 16.95 10.09 -3.59
C ASP A 321 16.99 10.21 -5.12
N VAL A 322 17.57 11.31 -5.62
CA VAL A 322 17.81 11.52 -7.04
C VAL A 322 19.30 11.74 -7.28
N LEU A 323 19.90 10.86 -8.08
CA LEU A 323 21.28 10.93 -8.55
C LEU A 323 21.35 11.61 -9.92
N ASP A 324 22.12 12.69 -10.03
CA ASP A 324 22.50 13.28 -11.31
C ASP A 324 23.71 12.52 -11.88
N LEU A 325 23.55 11.90 -13.05
CA LEU A 325 24.56 10.98 -13.60
C LEU A 325 25.85 11.67 -14.07
N ALA A 326 25.76 12.95 -14.46
CA ALA A 326 26.90 13.71 -14.96
C ALA A 326 27.76 14.26 -13.81
N SER A 327 27.12 14.87 -12.82
CA SER A 327 27.79 15.47 -11.66
C SER A 327 28.04 14.49 -10.51
N LYS A 328 27.38 13.32 -10.54
CA LYS A 328 27.36 12.30 -9.48
C LYS A 328 26.83 12.82 -8.13
N LYS A 329 26.11 13.95 -8.14
CA LYS A 329 25.48 14.51 -6.94
C LYS A 329 24.17 13.80 -6.64
N ILE A 330 23.92 13.56 -5.35
CA ILE A 330 22.69 12.96 -4.84
C ILE A 330 21.94 14.02 -4.05
N GLN A 331 20.63 14.09 -4.25
CA GLN A 331 19.71 14.93 -3.49
C GLN A 331 18.57 14.05 -2.95
N THR A 332 18.31 14.13 -1.64
CA THR A 332 17.10 13.59 -1.05
C THR A 332 15.93 14.53 -1.33
N ILE A 333 14.88 14.01 -1.96
CA ILE A 333 13.67 14.76 -2.31
C ILE A 333 12.64 14.65 -1.19
N ALA A 334 12.43 13.44 -0.65
CA ALA A 334 11.48 13.21 0.42
C ALA A 334 11.85 11.98 1.27
N ILE A 335 11.26 11.92 2.46
CA ILE A 335 11.14 10.70 3.26
C ILE A 335 9.65 10.41 3.38
N ILE A 336 9.22 9.24 2.90
CA ILE A 336 7.83 8.79 2.92
C ILE A 336 7.67 7.60 3.88
N GLU A 337 6.43 7.29 4.21
CA GLU A 337 6.04 6.12 4.99
C GLU A 337 5.16 5.18 4.15
N ASN A 338 4.82 3.99 4.67
CA ASN A 338 3.88 3.02 4.07
C ASN A 338 4.41 2.26 2.84
N GLY A 339 5.73 2.12 2.74
CA GLY A 339 6.37 1.29 1.72
C GLY A 339 6.53 1.96 0.36
N ILE A 340 7.44 1.42 -0.43
CA ILE A 340 7.58 1.72 -1.85
C ILE A 340 7.67 0.42 -2.64
N GLN A 341 6.68 0.20 -3.50
CA GLN A 341 6.58 -0.97 -4.37
C GLN A 341 7.06 -0.69 -5.78
N GLY A 342 6.99 0.56 -6.25
CA GLY A 342 7.37 0.97 -7.59
C GLY A 342 7.70 2.45 -7.64
N LEU A 343 8.52 2.84 -8.62
CA LEU A 343 8.97 4.20 -8.82
C LEU A 343 9.09 4.44 -10.33
N SER A 344 8.53 5.52 -10.84
CA SER A 344 8.72 5.93 -12.23
C SER A 344 8.74 7.46 -12.35
N TRP A 345 9.35 7.98 -13.41
CA TRP A 345 9.33 9.42 -13.67
C TRP A 345 8.02 9.83 -14.32
N HIS A 346 7.49 10.97 -13.91
CA HIS A 346 6.46 11.65 -14.68
C HIS A 346 7.06 12.07 -16.05
N PRO A 347 6.31 11.98 -17.18
CA PRO A 347 6.84 12.24 -18.52
C PRO A 347 7.45 13.63 -18.76
N ASN A 348 7.19 14.59 -17.88
CA ASN A 348 7.73 15.95 -17.91
C ASN A 348 9.05 16.12 -17.13
N ASN A 349 9.58 15.07 -16.48
CA ASN A 349 10.77 15.08 -15.62
C ASN A 349 10.71 16.04 -14.41
N GLN A 350 9.52 16.45 -13.97
CA GLN A 350 9.33 17.37 -12.83
C GLN A 350 8.74 16.70 -11.59
N ALA A 351 8.32 15.44 -11.70
CA ALA A 351 7.77 14.66 -10.61
C ALA A 351 8.07 13.17 -10.79
N LEU A 352 7.87 12.42 -9.71
CA LEU A 352 7.97 10.98 -9.62
C LEU A 352 6.60 10.39 -9.28
N LEU A 353 6.24 9.29 -9.94
CA LEU A 353 5.13 8.45 -9.54
C LEU A 353 5.66 7.37 -8.59
N ILE A 354 5.06 7.30 -7.41
CA ILE A 354 5.39 6.31 -6.39
C ILE A 354 4.21 5.37 -6.24
N SER A 355 4.49 4.08 -6.43
CA SER A 355 3.54 3.02 -6.09
C SER A 355 3.73 2.63 -4.63
N GLN A 356 2.77 3.00 -3.79
CA GLN A 356 2.63 2.45 -2.45
C GLN A 356 1.70 1.23 -2.50
N ARG A 357 1.55 0.51 -1.38
CA ARG A 357 0.84 -0.77 -1.34
C ARG A 357 -0.47 -0.79 -2.12
N ASN A 358 -1.38 0.14 -1.90
CA ASN A 358 -2.67 0.22 -2.62
C ASN A 358 -2.96 1.63 -3.18
N GLN A 359 -1.99 2.54 -3.13
CA GLN A 359 -2.14 3.95 -3.49
C GLN A 359 -1.02 4.40 -4.42
N LEU A 360 -1.30 5.44 -5.19
CA LEU A 360 -0.34 6.12 -6.03
C LEU A 360 -0.11 7.54 -5.52
N VAL A 361 1.16 7.94 -5.42
CA VAL A 361 1.55 9.28 -4.98
C VAL A 361 2.38 9.92 -6.08
N ASN A 362 2.01 11.15 -6.46
CA ASN A 362 2.85 12.01 -7.26
C ASN A 362 3.72 12.84 -6.32
N LEU A 363 5.05 12.74 -6.45
CA LEU A 363 6.03 13.47 -5.66
C LEU A 363 6.77 14.44 -6.58
N ASP A 364 6.62 15.75 -6.37
CA ASP A 364 7.43 16.72 -7.11
C ASP A 364 8.89 16.76 -6.61
N LEU A 365 9.75 17.46 -7.34
CA LEU A 365 11.17 17.58 -6.99
C LEU A 365 11.45 18.56 -5.83
N ASP A 366 10.44 19.30 -5.37
CA ASP A 366 10.52 20.17 -4.20
C ASP A 366 10.11 19.43 -2.90
N GLY A 367 9.56 18.21 -3.04
CA GLY A 367 9.19 17.32 -1.94
C GLY A 367 7.70 17.29 -1.64
N GLU A 368 6.86 18.01 -2.39
CA GLU A 368 5.41 18.00 -2.19
C GLU A 368 4.79 16.72 -2.74
N GLN A 369 3.90 16.12 -1.93
CA GLN A 369 3.24 14.85 -2.23
C GLN A 369 1.77 15.08 -2.53
N GLN A 370 1.30 14.51 -3.63
CA GLN A 370 -0.09 14.52 -4.03
C GLN A 370 -0.62 13.10 -4.24
N LEU A 371 -1.64 12.72 -3.48
CA LEU A 371 -2.32 11.45 -3.66
C LEU A 371 -3.12 11.44 -4.97
N ILE A 372 -2.92 10.42 -5.79
CA ILE A 372 -3.74 10.14 -6.97
C ILE A 372 -4.95 9.31 -6.50
N SER A 373 -6.12 9.94 -6.50
CA SER A 373 -7.34 9.33 -5.95
C SER A 373 -8.04 8.46 -6.99
N PHE A 374 -8.13 7.16 -6.75
CA PHE A 374 -8.92 6.21 -7.52
C PHE A 374 -9.34 5.04 -6.62
N ASN A 375 -10.33 4.26 -7.05
CA ASN A 375 -10.80 3.10 -6.29
C ASN A 375 -9.90 1.88 -6.54
N ASN A 376 -9.10 1.49 -5.55
CA ASN A 376 -8.30 0.27 -5.57
C ASN A 376 -8.13 -0.31 -4.16
N TYR A 377 -8.15 -1.64 -4.10
CA TYR A 377 -7.93 -2.42 -2.88
C TYR A 377 -6.87 -3.53 -3.08
N GLN A 378 -6.34 -3.67 -4.30
CA GLN A 378 -5.31 -4.64 -4.62
C GLN A 378 -3.91 -4.04 -4.41
N ILE A 379 -2.91 -4.90 -4.33
CA ILE A 379 -1.52 -4.44 -4.20
C ILE A 379 -1.07 -3.87 -5.55
N ILE A 380 -0.60 -2.63 -5.57
CA ILE A 380 0.04 -2.02 -6.74
C ILE A 380 1.50 -2.42 -6.71
N ARG A 381 1.88 -3.32 -7.61
CA ARG A 381 3.25 -3.83 -7.67
C ARG A 381 4.19 -2.88 -8.38
N ASP A 382 3.70 -2.24 -9.44
CA ASP A 382 4.41 -1.22 -10.19
C ASP A 382 3.42 -0.36 -11.00
N ALA A 383 3.83 0.87 -11.35
CA ALA A 383 3.02 1.82 -12.12
C ALA A 383 3.87 2.79 -12.92
N GLN A 384 3.40 3.15 -14.13
CA GLN A 384 4.04 4.17 -14.96
C GLN A 384 3.02 4.96 -15.78
N TYR A 385 3.30 6.25 -15.97
CA TYR A 385 2.52 7.09 -16.88
C TYR A 385 2.70 6.68 -18.34
N THR A 386 1.67 6.88 -19.15
CA THR A 386 1.82 6.95 -20.60
C THR A 386 2.64 8.18 -21.00
N PRO A 387 3.34 8.19 -22.16
CA PRO A 387 4.24 9.30 -22.52
C PRO A 387 3.58 10.68 -22.63
N ASP A 388 2.27 10.72 -22.85
CA ASP A 388 1.42 11.92 -22.86
C ASP A 388 0.98 12.37 -21.45
N GLY A 389 1.11 11.52 -20.42
CA GLY A 389 0.67 11.77 -19.06
C GLY A 389 -0.83 11.60 -18.83
N GLU A 390 -1.59 11.15 -19.83
CA GLU A 390 -3.06 11.06 -19.76
C GLU A 390 -3.56 9.77 -19.11
N ALA A 391 -2.69 8.77 -18.92
CA ALA A 391 -3.05 7.51 -18.29
C ALA A 391 -1.90 6.94 -17.45
N ILE A 392 -2.23 6.03 -16.54
CA ILE A 392 -1.25 5.24 -15.78
C ILE A 392 -1.49 3.76 -16.04
N LEU A 393 -0.44 3.03 -16.43
CA LEU A 393 -0.45 1.58 -16.53
C LEU A 393 0.07 0.97 -15.24
N MET A 394 -0.56 -0.09 -14.74
CA MET A 394 -0.22 -0.71 -13.46
C MET A 394 -0.27 -2.23 -13.49
N GLU A 395 0.54 -2.86 -12.65
CA GLU A 395 0.41 -4.26 -12.24
C GLU A 395 -0.32 -4.31 -10.90
N LEU A 396 -1.50 -4.93 -10.89
CA LEU A 396 -2.25 -5.22 -9.66
C LEU A 396 -2.06 -6.68 -9.26
N VAL A 397 -1.84 -6.90 -7.97
CA VAL A 397 -1.63 -8.23 -7.38
C VAL A 397 -2.69 -8.47 -6.32
N ASN A 398 -3.40 -9.59 -6.45
CA ASN A 398 -4.16 -10.19 -5.36
C ASN A 398 -3.31 -11.27 -4.70
N VAL A 399 -3.33 -11.31 -3.38
CA VAL A 399 -2.66 -12.35 -2.59
C VAL A 399 -3.71 -13.02 -1.72
N ASP A 400 -3.77 -14.32 -1.81
CA ASP A 400 -4.68 -15.20 -1.08
C ASP A 400 -3.86 -16.12 -0.17
N VAL A 401 -4.12 -16.05 1.13
CA VAL A 401 -3.47 -16.81 2.19
C VAL A 401 -4.55 -17.21 3.19
N ASP A 402 -4.65 -18.51 3.45
CA ASP A 402 -5.66 -19.09 4.33
C ASP A 402 -5.06 -19.55 5.66
N ILE A 403 -5.92 -19.63 6.68
CA ILE A 403 -5.58 -20.23 7.96
C ILE A 403 -6.11 -21.67 8.02
N VAL A 404 -5.20 -22.62 8.21
CA VAL A 404 -5.50 -24.05 8.36
C VAL A 404 -5.06 -24.56 9.73
N SER A 405 -5.75 -25.55 10.29
CA SER A 405 -5.36 -26.19 11.55
C SER A 405 -5.03 -27.67 11.38
N GLN A 406 -4.21 -28.15 12.30
CA GLN A 406 -3.82 -29.55 12.46
C GLN A 406 -3.84 -29.90 13.94
N THR A 407 -4.17 -31.16 14.26
CA THR A 407 -4.11 -31.65 15.65
C THR A 407 -2.99 -32.67 15.81
N ARG A 408 -2.37 -32.73 17.00
CA ARG A 408 -1.34 -33.73 17.34
C ARG A 408 -1.86 -35.17 17.19
N ALA A 409 -3.14 -35.40 17.47
CA ALA A 409 -3.77 -36.71 17.36
C ALA A 409 -4.01 -37.15 15.90
N ASN A 410 -4.07 -36.20 14.96
CA ASN A 410 -4.28 -36.46 13.54
C ASN A 410 -3.38 -35.56 12.68
N PRO A 411 -2.05 -35.81 12.68
CA PRO A 411 -1.06 -34.96 12.03
C PRO A 411 -1.09 -35.04 10.50
N ASP A 412 -1.92 -35.89 9.90
CA ASP A 412 -2.04 -36.00 8.45
C ASP A 412 -3.24 -35.24 7.88
N ASN A 413 -4.11 -34.68 8.75
CA ASN A 413 -5.35 -34.04 8.34
C ASN A 413 -5.35 -32.54 8.64
N LEU A 414 -5.21 -31.74 7.60
CA LEU A 414 -5.32 -30.28 7.67
C LEU A 414 -6.77 -29.85 7.44
N THR A 415 -7.28 -28.99 8.31
CA THR A 415 -8.64 -28.43 8.19
C THR A 415 -8.54 -26.94 7.90
N LYS A 416 -9.14 -26.46 6.82
CA LYS A 416 -9.20 -25.02 6.54
C LYS A 416 -10.22 -24.36 7.46
N LEU A 417 -9.76 -23.39 8.26
CA LEU A 417 -10.60 -22.68 9.24
C LEU A 417 -11.06 -21.31 8.73
N VAL A 418 -10.17 -20.60 8.03
CA VAL A 418 -10.44 -19.32 7.40
C VAL A 418 -10.07 -19.42 5.92
N ASP A 419 -11.06 -19.20 5.06
CA ASP A 419 -11.00 -19.37 3.61
C ASP A 419 -11.55 -18.11 2.94
N THR A 420 -10.69 -17.12 2.67
CA THR A 420 -11.11 -15.90 1.97
C THR A 420 -10.24 -15.63 0.77
N SER A 421 -10.71 -14.82 -0.17
CA SER A 421 -9.94 -14.50 -1.38
C SER A 421 -8.82 -13.46 -1.14
N SER A 422 -8.30 -13.37 0.08
CA SER A 422 -7.44 -12.28 0.57
C SER A 422 -6.39 -12.83 1.52
N ILE A 423 -5.50 -11.96 2.03
CA ILE A 423 -4.56 -12.33 3.08
C ILE A 423 -5.31 -12.47 4.41
N ASP A 424 -5.33 -13.68 4.96
CA ASP A 424 -5.63 -14.00 6.36
C ASP A 424 -4.33 -14.48 7.03
N PHE A 425 -3.85 -13.78 8.06
CA PHE A 425 -2.54 -14.07 8.65
C PHE A 425 -2.45 -13.71 10.14
N LEU A 426 -1.35 -14.11 10.78
CA LEU A 426 -1.08 -13.95 12.22
C LEU A 426 -2.21 -14.43 13.15
N PRO A 427 -2.68 -15.70 13.04
CA PRO A 427 -3.56 -16.24 14.06
C PRO A 427 -2.85 -16.35 15.41
N VAL A 428 -3.50 -15.91 16.48
CA VAL A 428 -3.02 -16.00 17.86
C VAL A 428 -4.12 -16.57 18.75
N PHE A 429 -3.88 -17.74 19.34
CA PHE A 429 -4.81 -18.37 20.27
C PHE A 429 -5.11 -17.49 21.49
N SER A 430 -6.33 -17.61 22.01
CA SER A 430 -6.68 -17.10 23.35
C SER A 430 -5.87 -17.84 24.43
N PRO A 431 -5.76 -17.29 25.66
CA PRO A 431 -5.05 -17.94 26.76
C PRO A 431 -5.52 -19.37 27.06
N ASP A 432 -6.82 -19.64 26.88
CA ASP A 432 -7.40 -20.98 27.06
C ASP A 432 -7.35 -21.86 25.79
N SER A 433 -6.76 -21.36 24.70
CA SER A 433 -6.66 -22.00 23.38
C SER A 433 -7.99 -22.43 22.74
N THR A 434 -9.12 -21.88 23.18
CA THR A 434 -10.44 -22.23 22.64
C THR A 434 -10.85 -21.42 21.41
N LYS A 435 -10.20 -20.28 21.19
CA LYS A 435 -10.48 -19.30 20.12
C LYS A 435 -9.18 -18.70 19.64
N PHE A 436 -9.20 -17.97 18.52
CA PHE A 436 -8.05 -17.19 18.10
C PHE A 436 -8.46 -15.89 17.41
N VAL A 437 -7.59 -14.89 17.49
CA VAL A 437 -7.70 -13.66 16.71
C VAL A 437 -6.72 -13.72 15.56
N PHE A 438 -7.08 -13.15 14.42
CA PHE A 438 -6.24 -13.08 13.24
C PHE A 438 -6.46 -11.76 12.49
N GLU A 439 -5.49 -11.39 11.67
CA GLU A 439 -5.60 -10.25 10.77
C GLU A 439 -6.13 -10.71 9.40
N SER A 440 -7.07 -9.95 8.82
CA SER A 440 -7.62 -10.21 7.49
C SER A 440 -7.76 -8.95 6.67
N HIS A 441 -7.40 -9.03 5.39
CA HIS A 441 -7.48 -7.92 4.42
C HIS A 441 -8.74 -7.98 3.54
N ARG A 442 -9.69 -8.86 3.86
CA ARG A 442 -10.86 -9.17 3.01
C ARG A 442 -11.76 -7.99 2.63
N PHE A 443 -11.65 -6.87 3.33
CA PHE A 443 -12.38 -5.63 3.04
C PHE A 443 -11.46 -4.47 2.60
N GLY A 444 -10.25 -4.79 2.12
CA GLY A 444 -9.27 -3.83 1.61
C GLY A 444 -8.42 -3.13 2.67
N LEU A 445 -8.74 -3.31 3.96
CA LEU A 445 -8.00 -2.76 5.11
C LEU A 445 -7.48 -3.89 6.01
N LYS A 446 -6.43 -3.59 6.78
CA LYS A 446 -5.87 -4.51 7.80
C LYS A 446 -6.77 -4.59 9.02
N GLN A 447 -7.64 -5.59 9.10
CA GLN A 447 -8.66 -5.69 10.15
C GLN A 447 -8.45 -6.91 11.02
N LEU A 448 -8.82 -6.83 12.31
CA LEU A 448 -8.75 -7.98 13.20
C LEU A 448 -10.11 -8.66 13.33
N PHE A 449 -10.08 -9.99 13.27
CA PHE A 449 -11.23 -10.87 13.41
C PHE A 449 -11.00 -11.90 14.51
N LEU A 450 -12.05 -12.18 15.26
CA LEU A 450 -12.13 -13.28 16.20
C LEU A 450 -12.74 -14.50 15.50
N TYR A 451 -12.04 -15.63 15.55
CA TYR A 451 -12.56 -16.95 15.20
C TYR A 451 -12.99 -17.69 16.49
N ASP A 452 -14.24 -18.14 16.53
CA ASP A 452 -14.82 -18.89 17.63
C ASP A 452 -15.72 -20.00 17.06
N ASN A 453 -15.23 -21.25 17.08
CA ASN A 453 -15.99 -22.43 16.66
C ASN A 453 -16.69 -22.26 15.29
N GLY A 454 -15.95 -21.82 14.28
CA GLY A 454 -16.45 -21.60 12.92
C GLY A 454 -17.11 -20.23 12.68
N LYS A 455 -17.37 -19.44 13.74
CA LYS A 455 -17.89 -18.08 13.61
C LYS A 455 -16.73 -17.08 13.54
N GLN A 456 -16.75 -16.22 12.53
CA GLN A 456 -15.79 -15.13 12.37
C GLN A 456 -16.48 -13.79 12.65
N THR A 457 -15.94 -13.00 13.58
CA THR A 457 -16.50 -11.69 13.98
C THR A 457 -15.41 -10.62 13.88
N ARG A 458 -15.67 -9.52 13.15
CA ARG A 458 -14.73 -8.40 13.12
C ARG A 458 -14.70 -7.69 14.47
N ILE A 459 -13.53 -7.60 15.09
CA ILE A 459 -13.33 -6.97 16.40
C ILE A 459 -12.62 -5.62 16.30
N PHE A 460 -11.89 -5.37 15.21
CA PHE A 460 -11.23 -4.08 14.96
C PHE A 460 -11.29 -3.73 13.47
N ALA A 461 -11.82 -2.54 13.18
CA ALA A 461 -12.05 -2.09 11.80
C ALA A 461 -10.84 -1.36 11.18
N ASN A 462 -9.87 -0.93 11.99
CA ASN A 462 -8.67 -0.18 11.59
C ASN A 462 -8.97 0.90 10.52
N PRO A 463 -9.75 1.94 10.88
CA PRO A 463 -10.30 2.89 9.90
C PRO A 463 -9.24 3.65 9.11
N ASP A 464 -8.07 3.89 9.70
CA ASP A 464 -6.96 4.61 9.06
C ASP A 464 -5.94 3.65 8.41
N ASN A 465 -6.22 2.35 8.39
CA ASN A 465 -5.39 1.31 7.78
C ASN A 465 -3.94 1.25 8.31
N HIS A 466 -3.76 1.51 9.61
CA HIS A 466 -2.45 1.43 10.26
C HIS A 466 -1.80 0.07 10.00
N GLU A 467 -0.48 0.06 9.84
CA GLU A 467 0.29 -1.17 9.97
C GLU A 467 0.16 -1.69 11.41
N LEU A 468 -0.08 -2.99 11.56
CA LEU A 468 -0.31 -3.64 12.86
C LEU A 468 0.90 -4.51 13.24
N PHE A 469 1.41 -4.31 14.45
CA PHE A 469 2.63 -4.94 14.97
C PHE A 469 2.31 -5.87 16.14
N GLY A 470 1.82 -7.06 15.81
CA GLY A 470 1.50 -8.11 16.77
C GLY A 470 0.09 -7.99 17.38
N ILE A 471 -0.35 -9.10 17.96
CA ILE A 471 -1.66 -9.27 18.59
C ILE A 471 -1.40 -10.00 19.92
N VAL A 472 -1.92 -9.47 21.02
CA VAL A 472 -1.78 -10.06 22.36
C VAL A 472 -3.13 -10.05 23.06
N TRP A 473 -3.43 -11.11 23.79
CA TRP A 473 -4.65 -11.21 24.59
C TRP A 473 -4.44 -10.68 26.01
N SER A 474 -5.48 -10.13 26.62
CA SER A 474 -5.50 -10.09 28.08
C SER A 474 -5.62 -11.49 28.65
N GLN A 475 -5.05 -11.71 29.84
CA GLN A 475 -5.05 -13.02 30.51
C GLN A 475 -6.47 -13.58 30.79
N ASP A 476 -7.47 -12.71 30.92
CA ASP A 476 -8.88 -13.08 31.08
C ASP A 476 -9.64 -13.31 29.76
N ALA A 477 -8.95 -13.22 28.62
CA ALA A 477 -9.47 -13.34 27.26
C ALA A 477 -10.61 -12.36 26.92
N ARG A 478 -10.75 -11.24 27.65
CA ARG A 478 -11.79 -10.22 27.38
C ARG A 478 -11.33 -9.10 26.47
N GLN A 479 -10.01 -8.88 26.38
CA GLN A 479 -9.41 -7.79 25.64
C GLN A 479 -8.32 -8.31 24.71
N VAL A 480 -8.11 -7.57 23.62
CA VAL A 480 -7.06 -7.81 22.64
C VAL A 480 -6.31 -6.51 22.43
N TYR A 481 -4.99 -6.59 22.41
CA TYR A 481 -4.09 -5.47 22.14
C TYR A 481 -3.42 -5.67 20.79
N THR A 482 -3.33 -4.60 20.02
CA THR A 482 -2.47 -4.52 18.83
C THR A 482 -1.81 -3.15 18.78
N ALA A 483 -0.64 -3.04 18.17
CA ALA A 483 0.12 -1.80 18.12
C ALA A 483 0.31 -1.32 16.67
N SER A 484 0.47 -0.02 16.50
CA SER A 484 0.97 0.60 15.27
C SER A 484 2.24 1.38 15.59
N LYS A 485 2.66 2.30 14.70
CA LYS A 485 3.92 3.02 14.87
C LYS A 485 3.93 3.95 16.10
N ASP A 486 2.79 4.52 16.46
CA ASP A 486 2.65 5.59 17.45
C ASP A 486 1.42 5.42 18.36
N SER A 487 0.72 4.30 18.22
CA SER A 487 -0.53 4.05 18.92
C SER A 487 -0.68 2.58 19.29
N LEU A 488 -1.07 2.33 20.54
CA LEU A 488 -1.55 1.03 21.02
C LEU A 488 -3.09 1.03 20.97
N PHE A 489 -3.69 -0.03 20.45
CA PHE A 489 -5.13 -0.22 20.40
C PHE A 489 -5.53 -1.28 21.41
N LYS A 490 -6.43 -0.91 22.33
CA LYS A 490 -7.02 -1.81 23.32
C LYS A 490 -8.46 -2.11 22.92
N ILE A 491 -8.74 -3.34 22.49
CA ILE A 491 -10.01 -3.78 21.94
C ILE A 491 -10.76 -4.58 22.99
N ASP A 492 -11.99 -4.19 23.32
CA ASP A 492 -12.86 -4.90 24.26
C ASP A 492 -13.84 -5.81 23.48
N LEU A 493 -13.71 -7.12 23.69
CA LEU A 493 -14.47 -8.12 22.93
C LEU A 493 -15.95 -8.18 23.32
N SER A 494 -16.31 -7.73 24.52
CA SER A 494 -17.68 -7.79 25.03
C SER A 494 -18.55 -6.66 24.44
N SER A 495 -17.97 -5.47 24.34
CA SER A 495 -18.62 -4.27 23.79
C SER A 495 -18.41 -4.12 22.28
N GLY A 496 -17.35 -4.71 21.72
CA GLY A 496 -16.92 -4.50 20.34
C GLY A 496 -16.35 -3.10 20.10
N THR A 497 -15.94 -2.40 21.16
CA THR A 497 -15.33 -1.07 21.10
C THR A 497 -13.82 -1.16 21.32
N TYR A 498 -13.09 -0.11 20.96
CA TYR A 498 -11.65 -0.03 21.20
C TYR A 498 -11.26 1.37 21.66
N GLU A 499 -10.17 1.42 22.43
CA GLU A 499 -9.48 2.63 22.85
C GLU A 499 -8.18 2.77 22.05
N THR A 500 -7.87 3.98 21.60
CA THR A 500 -6.58 4.32 20.98
C THR A 500 -5.72 5.05 21.99
N ILE A 501 -4.55 4.50 22.28
CA ILE A 501 -3.61 4.97 23.30
C ILE A 501 -2.32 5.43 22.58
N PRO A 502 -2.13 6.74 22.36
CA PRO A 502 -0.93 7.25 21.71
C PRO A 502 0.32 7.01 22.56
N HIS A 503 1.45 6.70 21.91
CA HIS A 503 2.76 6.57 22.56
C HIS A 503 3.86 7.25 21.74
N ALA A 504 4.93 7.66 22.43
CA ALA A 504 6.10 8.27 21.80
C ALA A 504 7.24 7.27 21.51
N ASN A 505 7.06 5.99 21.87
CA ASN A 505 8.05 4.96 21.61
C ASN A 505 8.21 4.70 20.11
N HIS A 506 9.42 4.30 19.70
CA HIS A 506 9.65 3.72 18.37
C HIS A 506 8.84 2.42 18.20
N SER A 507 8.58 2.02 16.95
CA SER A 507 7.83 0.79 16.65
C SER A 507 8.41 -0.43 17.36
N PHE A 508 7.54 -1.17 18.02
CA PHE A 508 7.81 -2.45 18.66
C PHE A 508 6.76 -3.46 18.21
N TYR A 509 7.06 -4.74 18.35
CA TYR A 509 6.13 -5.81 18.03
C TYR A 509 5.64 -6.47 19.31
N LEU A 510 4.32 -6.55 19.51
CA LEU A 510 3.73 -7.17 20.69
C LEU A 510 3.99 -8.69 20.70
N ARG A 511 4.31 -9.25 21.87
CA ARG A 511 4.63 -10.68 22.01
C ARG A 511 3.72 -11.39 23.00
N GLU A 512 3.68 -10.95 24.25
CA GLU A 512 2.87 -11.61 25.29
C GLU A 512 2.49 -10.63 26.42
N MET A 513 1.35 -10.85 27.07
CA MET A 513 0.85 -10.09 28.22
C MET A 513 1.45 -10.61 29.52
N TYR A 514 1.95 -9.72 30.37
CA TYR A 514 2.38 -10.10 31.72
C TYR A 514 1.20 -10.65 32.54
N HIS A 515 1.44 -11.71 33.31
CA HIS A 515 0.44 -12.36 34.17
C HIS A 515 0.17 -11.54 35.44
N ASN A 516 1.21 -10.95 36.03
CA ASN A 516 1.12 -10.31 37.35
C ASN A 516 1.32 -8.79 37.32
N GLN A 517 1.42 -8.20 36.14
CA GLN A 517 1.69 -6.78 35.93
C GLN A 517 0.88 -6.25 34.75
N ASP A 518 0.48 -4.97 34.80
CA ASP A 518 -0.19 -4.30 33.68
C ASP A 518 0.84 -3.86 32.63
N ALA A 519 1.37 -4.83 31.90
CA ALA A 519 2.47 -4.63 30.96
C ALA A 519 2.43 -5.66 29.83
N ILE A 520 3.07 -5.34 28.71
CA ILE A 520 3.23 -6.24 27.56
C ILE A 520 4.73 -6.47 27.29
N LEU A 521 5.11 -7.72 27.08
CA LEU A 521 6.41 -8.10 26.54
C LEU A 521 6.41 -7.79 25.04
N VAL A 522 7.40 -7.04 24.59
CA VAL A 522 7.52 -6.63 23.19
C VAL A 522 8.92 -6.91 22.67
N SER A 523 9.04 -7.06 21.35
CA SER A 523 10.33 -7.05 20.68
C SER A 523 10.60 -5.68 20.07
N TYR A 524 11.71 -5.08 20.46
CA TYR A 524 12.11 -3.73 20.10
C TYR A 524 13.36 -3.77 19.23
N ARG A 525 13.38 -3.06 18.09
CA ARG A 525 14.58 -2.93 17.26
C ARG A 525 15.45 -1.80 17.80
N ALA A 526 16.68 -2.11 18.19
CA ALA A 526 17.65 -1.13 18.70
C ALA A 526 18.00 -0.06 17.66
N GLU A 527 18.63 1.04 18.12
CA GLU A 527 19.09 2.14 17.26
C GLU A 527 20.09 1.68 16.18
N ASP A 528 20.83 0.58 16.43
CA ASP A 528 21.71 -0.03 15.43
C ASP A 528 20.95 -0.58 14.21
N GLY A 529 19.62 -0.67 14.32
CA GLY A 529 18.71 -1.15 13.29
C GLY A 529 18.94 -2.59 12.89
N GLN A 530 19.66 -3.38 13.65
CA GLN A 530 19.92 -4.79 13.34
C GLN A 530 19.62 -5.72 14.51
N THR A 531 19.68 -5.23 15.74
CA THR A 531 19.47 -6.01 16.95
C THR A 531 18.03 -5.84 17.45
N PHE A 532 17.34 -6.95 17.71
CA PHE A 532 16.05 -6.94 18.39
C PHE A 532 16.26 -7.26 19.87
N HIS A 533 15.70 -6.50 20.79
CA HIS A 533 15.76 -6.79 22.22
C HIS A 533 14.36 -7.10 22.75
N PRO A 534 14.23 -8.05 23.69
CA PRO A 534 13.05 -8.09 24.52
C PRO A 534 12.97 -6.80 25.32
N ALA A 535 11.76 -6.26 25.48
CA ALA A 535 11.50 -5.07 26.26
C ALA A 535 10.13 -5.19 26.94
N LYS A 536 9.99 -4.52 28.08
CA LYS A 536 8.72 -4.40 28.79
C LYS A 536 8.08 -3.06 28.42
N LEU A 537 6.85 -3.09 27.93
CA LEU A 537 5.99 -1.93 27.78
C LEU A 537 5.03 -1.85 28.96
N ASP A 538 5.19 -0.85 29.83
CA ASP A 538 4.27 -0.60 30.94
C ASP A 538 2.99 0.07 30.44
N LEU A 539 1.81 -0.51 30.71
CA LEU A 539 0.54 -0.04 30.10
C LEU A 539 0.00 1.24 30.75
N THR A 540 0.46 1.60 31.95
CA THR A 540 0.03 2.82 32.64
C THR A 540 0.86 4.03 32.21
N SER A 541 2.18 3.88 32.20
CA SER A 541 3.12 4.97 31.85
C SER A 541 3.49 5.00 30.37
N LEU A 542 3.24 3.91 29.64
CA LEU A 542 3.69 3.68 28.26
C LEU A 542 5.21 3.73 28.12
N THR A 543 5.94 3.52 29.21
CA THR A 543 7.41 3.48 29.19
C THR A 543 7.88 2.15 28.64
N LEU A 544 8.73 2.20 27.62
CA LEU A 544 9.40 1.03 27.06
C LEU A 544 10.76 0.81 27.74
N THR A 545 10.93 -0.32 28.43
CA THR A 545 12.16 -0.67 29.16
C THR A 545 12.83 -1.88 28.51
N PRO A 546 13.93 -1.71 27.73
CA PRO A 546 14.63 -2.82 27.10
C PRO A 546 15.43 -3.65 28.11
N PHE A 547 15.53 -4.96 27.86
CA PHE A 547 16.42 -5.85 28.60
C PHE A 547 17.75 -5.95 27.86
N THR A 548 18.77 -5.24 28.36
CA THR A 548 20.10 -5.11 27.74
C THR A 548 21.11 -6.03 28.43
N GLY A 549 21.01 -7.35 28.23
CA GLY A 549 22.02 -8.31 28.68
C GLY A 549 23.34 -8.19 27.89
N SER A 550 24.45 -8.67 28.46
CA SER A 550 25.76 -8.61 27.81
C SER A 550 25.88 -9.59 26.63
N GLY A 551 25.79 -9.05 25.41
CA GLY A 551 26.62 -9.47 24.27
C GLY A 551 26.31 -10.82 23.61
N LYS A 552 25.20 -10.92 22.88
CA LYS A 552 25.02 -11.73 21.65
C LYS A 552 23.84 -11.14 20.85
N ARG A 553 23.90 -11.24 19.51
CA ARG A 553 22.82 -10.80 18.60
C ARG A 553 21.52 -11.56 18.94
N LEU A 554 20.55 -10.84 19.48
CA LEU A 554 19.25 -11.40 19.84
C LEU A 554 18.34 -11.37 18.59
N SER A 555 18.53 -12.34 17.70
CA SER A 555 17.58 -12.57 16.61
C SER A 555 16.33 -13.22 17.21
N CYS A 556 15.42 -12.46 17.80
CA CYS A 556 14.29 -13.01 18.56
C CYS A 556 13.22 -13.63 17.65
N TYR A 557 13.32 -14.94 17.39
CA TYR A 557 12.31 -15.68 16.62
C TYR A 557 11.07 -15.99 17.47
N GLY A 558 11.26 -16.30 18.77
CA GLY A 558 10.19 -16.49 19.75
C GLY A 558 10.50 -15.79 21.09
N MET A 559 9.44 -15.42 21.82
CA MET A 559 9.45 -14.83 23.16
C MET A 559 8.20 -15.30 23.89
N ASP A 560 8.33 -15.60 25.17
CA ASP A 560 7.20 -15.95 26.02
C ASP A 560 7.49 -15.64 27.51
N LEU A 561 6.44 -15.69 28.32
CA LEU A 561 6.47 -15.51 29.77
C LEU A 561 6.01 -16.78 30.48
N ASP A 562 6.58 -17.07 31.65
CA ASP A 562 5.94 -18.02 32.57
C ASP A 562 4.92 -17.32 33.50
N GLU A 563 4.22 -18.10 34.31
CA GLU A 563 3.19 -17.60 35.23
C GLU A 563 3.73 -16.67 36.34
N GLN A 564 5.06 -16.56 36.48
CA GLN A 564 5.73 -15.64 37.40
C GLN A 564 6.32 -14.41 36.67
N ASP A 565 5.94 -14.17 35.41
CA ASP A 565 6.48 -13.11 34.54
C ASP A 565 7.98 -13.27 34.20
N GLN A 566 8.53 -14.49 34.30
CA GLN A 566 9.89 -14.77 33.90
C GLN A 566 9.98 -14.78 32.37
N ILE A 567 10.90 -13.99 31.82
CA ILE A 567 11.06 -13.83 30.37
C ILE A 567 11.92 -14.94 29.79
N TYR A 568 11.40 -15.56 28.73
CA TYR A 568 12.11 -16.49 27.86
C TYR A 568 12.13 -15.96 26.44
N PHE A 569 13.22 -16.17 25.72
CA PHE A 569 13.33 -15.80 24.31
C PHE A 569 14.34 -16.70 23.59
N SER A 570 14.23 -16.80 22.27
CA SER A 570 15.12 -17.65 21.48
C SER A 570 15.78 -16.89 20.33
N ASN A 571 17.01 -17.31 19.99
CA ASN A 571 17.54 -17.11 18.64
C ASN A 571 17.35 -18.40 17.83
N SER A 572 17.98 -18.52 16.64
CA SER A 572 17.81 -19.71 15.79
C SER A 572 18.43 -20.97 16.38
N ASN A 573 19.18 -20.89 17.49
CA ASN A 573 20.00 -21.97 18.04
C ASN A 573 19.88 -22.14 19.57
N GLU A 574 19.63 -21.07 20.31
CA GLU A 574 19.65 -21.06 21.78
C GLU A 574 18.33 -20.46 22.30
N VAL A 575 17.82 -21.03 23.40
CA VAL A 575 16.76 -20.45 24.24
C VAL A 575 17.40 -19.88 25.50
N PHE A 576 17.00 -18.66 25.82
CA PHE A 576 17.52 -17.88 26.93
C PHE A 576 16.42 -17.56 27.93
N ARG A 577 16.83 -17.32 29.18
CA ARG A 577 16.01 -16.79 30.27
C ARG A 577 16.67 -15.52 30.83
N VAL A 578 15.88 -14.52 31.22
CA VAL A 578 16.39 -13.28 31.85
C VAL A 578 16.37 -13.43 33.37
N ASN A 579 17.50 -13.60 34.04
CA ASN A 579 17.50 -13.78 35.49
C ASN A 579 17.05 -12.51 36.26
N GLY A 580 16.84 -12.64 37.58
CA GLY A 580 16.39 -11.53 38.44
C GLY A 580 17.35 -10.31 38.55
N ARG A 581 18.54 -10.36 37.95
CA ARG A 581 19.47 -9.22 37.82
C ARG A 581 19.42 -8.56 36.44
N GLY A 582 18.65 -9.11 35.50
CA GLY A 582 18.58 -8.67 34.11
C GLY A 582 19.63 -9.32 33.18
N ASP A 583 20.43 -10.27 33.67
CA ASP A 583 21.39 -11.00 32.84
C ASP A 583 20.71 -12.17 32.12
N THR A 584 21.22 -12.53 30.95
CA THR A 584 20.70 -13.64 30.14
C THR A 584 21.43 -14.93 30.44
N GLU A 585 20.70 -16.03 30.66
CA GLU A 585 21.25 -17.37 30.80
C GLU A 585 20.68 -18.31 29.74
N THR A 586 21.52 -19.16 29.14
CA THR A 586 21.06 -20.18 28.19
C THR A 586 20.37 -21.31 28.97
N VAL A 587 19.10 -21.56 28.68
CA VAL A 587 18.32 -22.65 29.28
C VAL A 587 18.27 -23.88 28.38
N TRP A 588 18.46 -23.70 27.07
CA TRP A 588 18.49 -24.79 26.10
C TRP A 588 19.24 -24.40 24.84
N GLN A 589 19.81 -25.38 24.14
CA GLN A 589 20.51 -25.19 22.89
C GLN A 589 20.18 -26.33 21.91
N ALA A 590 19.87 -25.96 20.67
CA ALA A 590 19.62 -26.86 19.57
C ALA A 590 20.93 -27.48 19.05
N ALA A 591 20.81 -28.65 18.44
CA ALA A 591 21.94 -29.25 17.71
C ALA A 591 22.18 -28.53 16.36
N ASN A 592 21.14 -27.94 15.77
CA ASN A 592 21.15 -27.24 14.49
C ASN A 592 20.52 -25.84 14.65
N ASN A 593 20.72 -24.93 13.69
CA ASN A 593 20.10 -23.60 13.71
C ASN A 593 18.62 -23.65 13.25
N ASP A 594 17.75 -24.32 13.98
CA ASP A 594 16.39 -24.68 13.57
C ASP A 594 15.26 -24.12 14.44
N ILE A 595 15.52 -23.34 15.50
CA ILE A 595 14.44 -22.83 16.38
C ILE A 595 13.58 -21.80 15.64
N ILE A 596 12.28 -22.05 15.57
CA ILE A 596 11.29 -21.14 14.97
C ILE A 596 10.25 -20.61 15.96
N GLY A 597 10.13 -21.21 17.14
CA GLY A 597 9.18 -20.76 18.15
C GLY A 597 9.43 -21.37 19.52
N ILE A 598 8.94 -20.70 20.56
CA ILE A 598 8.92 -21.20 21.93
C ILE A 598 7.57 -20.89 22.57
N SER A 599 7.15 -21.69 23.54
CA SER A 599 6.12 -21.34 24.50
C SER A 599 6.45 -21.88 25.89
N VAL A 600 5.94 -21.23 26.94
CA VAL A 600 6.19 -21.58 28.33
C VAL A 600 4.86 -21.60 29.09
N SER A 601 4.54 -22.75 29.68
CA SER A 601 3.35 -22.89 30.51
C SER A 601 3.49 -24.06 31.47
N ASN A 602 2.96 -23.93 32.68
CA ASN A 602 2.93 -24.94 33.74
C ASN A 602 4.31 -25.52 34.03
N GLN A 603 5.33 -24.66 34.12
CA GLN A 603 6.75 -25.05 34.27
C GLN A 603 7.28 -25.94 33.13
N GLN A 604 6.63 -25.94 31.97
CA GLN A 604 7.11 -26.62 30.77
C GLN A 604 7.56 -25.57 29.75
N LEU A 605 8.78 -25.72 29.24
CA LEU A 605 9.26 -25.00 28.06
C LEU A 605 9.05 -25.89 26.83
N ALA A 606 8.25 -25.42 25.90
CA ALA A 606 8.06 -26.02 24.60
C ALA A 606 8.87 -25.27 23.54
N ILE A 607 9.54 -26.02 22.68
CA ILE A 607 10.43 -25.50 21.64
C ILE A 607 9.98 -26.11 20.33
N THR A 608 9.74 -25.25 19.35
CA THR A 608 9.37 -25.64 17.99
C THR A 608 10.58 -25.43 17.09
N MET A 609 10.99 -26.49 16.40
CA MET A 609 12.13 -26.51 15.51
C MET A 609 11.69 -26.86 14.10
N GLU A 610 12.33 -26.24 13.11
CA GLU A 610 12.13 -26.50 11.69
C GLU A 610 13.46 -26.84 11.03
N HIS A 611 13.56 -28.06 10.52
CA HIS A 611 14.74 -28.53 9.81
C HIS A 611 14.34 -29.18 8.48
N ALA A 612 14.81 -28.58 7.38
CA ALA A 612 14.42 -28.94 6.02
C ALA A 612 12.88 -28.93 5.87
N ASP A 613 12.28 -30.06 5.50
CA ASP A 613 10.83 -30.18 5.33
C ASP A 613 10.14 -30.75 6.57
N THR A 614 10.76 -30.70 7.76
CA THR A 614 10.19 -31.30 8.98
C THR A 614 10.07 -30.29 10.10
N ILE A 615 8.98 -30.41 10.86
CA ILE A 615 8.77 -29.66 12.10
C ILE A 615 8.83 -30.65 13.25
N SER A 616 9.70 -30.37 14.21
CA SER A 616 9.85 -31.13 15.44
C SER A 616 9.59 -30.26 16.65
N PHE A 617 9.20 -30.91 17.74
CA PHE A 617 8.86 -30.26 18.97
C PHE A 617 9.60 -30.93 20.11
N GLN A 618 10.05 -30.12 21.06
CA GLN A 618 10.62 -30.59 22.31
C GLN A 618 9.95 -29.89 23.47
N ARG A 619 9.51 -30.65 24.46
CA ARG A 619 9.01 -30.13 25.73
C ARG A 619 9.99 -30.47 26.84
N ILE A 620 10.27 -29.50 27.69
CA ILE A 620 11.24 -29.57 28.77
C ILE A 620 10.54 -29.17 30.05
N ASP A 621 10.53 -30.06 31.03
CA ASP A 621 10.10 -29.74 32.39
C ASP A 621 11.19 -28.91 33.06
N LEU A 622 10.90 -27.65 33.39
CA LEU A 622 11.88 -26.70 33.91
C LEU A 622 12.32 -27.02 35.34
N ALA A 623 11.58 -27.84 36.08
CA ALA A 623 11.91 -28.24 37.45
C ALA A 623 12.79 -29.49 37.50
N THR A 624 12.51 -30.47 36.62
CA THR A 624 13.17 -31.79 36.61
C THR A 624 14.17 -31.98 35.48
N ALA A 625 14.18 -31.08 34.50
CA ALA A 625 14.90 -31.19 33.22
C ALA A 625 14.49 -32.42 32.38
N ALA A 626 13.35 -33.05 32.68
CA ALA A 626 12.82 -34.14 31.87
C ALA A 626 12.41 -33.61 30.49
N THR A 627 12.75 -34.36 29.43
CA THR A 627 12.45 -33.96 28.06
C THR A 627 11.54 -34.96 27.36
N GLU A 628 10.57 -34.43 26.60
CA GLU A 628 9.74 -35.17 25.66
C GLU A 628 9.99 -34.59 24.26
N SER A 629 10.02 -35.42 23.22
CA SER A 629 10.19 -34.94 21.86
C SER A 629 9.31 -35.72 20.89
N TRP A 630 8.76 -35.01 19.92
CA TRP A 630 7.97 -35.60 18.84
C TRP A 630 8.17 -34.80 17.55
N GLN A 631 7.73 -35.38 16.44
CA GLN A 631 7.92 -34.80 15.11
C GLN A 631 6.65 -34.99 14.29
N LEU A 632 6.34 -34.01 13.44
CA LEU A 632 5.31 -34.19 12.42
C LEU A 632 5.83 -35.13 11.33
N THR A 633 5.03 -36.12 10.97
CA THR A 633 5.42 -37.23 10.10
C THR A 633 5.40 -36.89 8.61
N GLN A 634 4.85 -35.73 8.22
CA GLN A 634 4.75 -35.31 6.83
C GLN A 634 5.69 -34.14 6.48
N PRO A 635 6.11 -34.05 5.20
CA PRO A 635 6.81 -32.88 4.70
C PRO A 635 6.01 -31.60 4.92
N LYS A 636 6.69 -30.51 5.25
CA LYS A 636 6.14 -29.17 5.43
C LYS A 636 5.45 -28.73 4.14
N GLN A 637 4.13 -28.52 4.21
CA GLN A 637 3.35 -27.92 3.13
C GLN A 637 3.00 -26.46 3.41
N HIS A 638 2.99 -26.06 4.68
CA HIS A 638 2.44 -24.79 5.16
C HIS A 638 3.33 -24.19 6.25
N MET A 639 3.22 -22.88 6.46
CA MET A 639 4.01 -22.16 7.47
C MET A 639 3.31 -22.22 8.82
N LEU A 640 3.91 -22.89 9.82
CA LEU A 640 3.41 -22.89 11.19
C LEU A 640 3.57 -21.49 11.80
N ILE A 641 2.48 -20.93 12.34
CA ILE A 641 2.49 -19.59 12.94
C ILE A 641 2.26 -19.63 14.44
N ASN A 642 1.35 -20.47 14.91
CA ASN A 642 0.97 -20.50 16.32
C ASN A 642 0.55 -21.90 16.75
N SER A 643 0.72 -22.21 18.03
CA SER A 643 0.34 -23.49 18.63
C SER A 643 -0.49 -23.23 19.88
N ALA A 644 -1.48 -24.09 20.14
CA ALA A 644 -2.16 -24.09 21.43
C ALA A 644 -1.15 -24.30 22.56
N HIS A 645 -1.42 -23.75 23.74
CA HIS A 645 -0.50 -23.79 24.89
C HIS A 645 -0.20 -25.23 25.36
N ASP A 646 -1.13 -26.15 25.15
CA ASP A 646 -0.96 -27.58 25.46
C ASP A 646 -0.35 -28.40 24.31
N LEU A 647 -0.07 -27.74 23.17
CA LEU A 647 0.50 -28.31 21.95
C LEU A 647 -0.34 -29.45 21.35
N THR A 648 -1.66 -29.38 21.54
CA THR A 648 -2.60 -30.34 20.94
C THR A 648 -3.12 -29.89 19.57
N GLU A 649 -3.13 -28.59 19.31
CA GLU A 649 -3.57 -27.97 18.06
C GLU A 649 -2.55 -26.93 17.55
N PHE A 650 -2.45 -26.82 16.23
CA PHE A 650 -1.48 -25.98 15.53
C PHE A 650 -2.17 -25.21 14.38
N LEU A 651 -1.82 -23.94 14.21
CA LEU A 651 -2.35 -23.06 13.16
C LEU A 651 -1.24 -22.71 12.16
N TYR A 652 -1.54 -22.93 10.87
CA TYR A 652 -0.64 -22.69 9.75
C TYR A 652 -1.24 -21.72 8.75
N LEU A 653 -0.37 -21.14 7.93
CA LEU A 653 -0.74 -20.40 6.72
C LEU A 653 -0.44 -21.23 5.49
N THR A 654 -1.38 -21.23 4.55
CA THR A 654 -1.17 -21.82 3.22
C THR A 654 -0.09 -21.08 2.44
N GLU A 655 0.47 -21.72 1.42
CA GLU A 655 1.35 -21.00 0.50
C GLU A 655 0.59 -19.86 -0.20
N PRO A 656 1.14 -18.64 -0.27
CA PRO A 656 0.39 -17.54 -0.84
C PRO A 656 0.12 -17.73 -2.33
N ASN A 657 -1.16 -17.85 -2.69
CA ASN A 657 -1.61 -17.86 -4.07
C ASN A 657 -1.69 -16.42 -4.58
N ARG A 658 -1.07 -16.15 -5.74
CA ARG A 658 -0.96 -14.80 -6.29
C ARG A 658 -1.59 -14.75 -7.67
N THR A 659 -2.56 -13.85 -7.84
CA THR A 659 -3.08 -13.50 -9.16
C THR A 659 -2.64 -12.10 -9.54
N ARG A 660 -2.22 -11.91 -10.79
CA ARG A 660 -1.63 -10.67 -11.29
C ARG A 660 -2.30 -10.25 -12.58
N LYS A 661 -2.65 -8.97 -12.68
CA LYS A 661 -3.34 -8.40 -13.83
C LYS A 661 -2.74 -7.05 -14.19
N LEU A 662 -2.75 -6.75 -15.48
CA LEU A 662 -2.36 -5.45 -16.00
C LEU A 662 -3.60 -4.59 -16.23
N VAL A 663 -3.54 -3.35 -15.75
CA VAL A 663 -4.64 -2.40 -15.84
C VAL A 663 -4.16 -1.05 -16.33
N LYS A 664 -5.09 -0.26 -16.85
CA LYS A 664 -4.92 1.13 -17.23
C LYS A 664 -5.89 1.99 -16.43
N LEU A 665 -5.37 3.07 -15.84
CA LEU A 665 -6.11 4.08 -15.12
C LEU A 665 -6.17 5.34 -15.99
N LEU A 666 -7.39 5.82 -16.26
CA LEU A 666 -7.72 6.98 -17.09
C LEU A 666 -8.31 8.11 -16.25
#